data_AF-A0A673YQL8-F1
#
_entry.id   AF-A0A673YQL8-F1
#
_cell.length_a   1.000
_cell.length_b   1.000
_cell.length_c   1.000
_cell.angle_alpha   90.00
_cell.angle_beta   90.00
_cell.angle_gamma   90.00
#
_symmetry.space_group_name_H-M   'P 1'
#
loop_
_entity.id
_entity.type
_entity.pdbx_description
1 polymer ?
#
loop_
_entity_poly.entity_id
_entity_poly.type
_entity_poly.pdbx_seq_one_letter_code
_entity_poly.pdbx_strand_id
1 'polypeptide(L)'
;FVVFCGRECLLRPSITREISPPAKRLCCRPGYNTNCRQGQRAGGTLCGGSGTAQGGSSKTLSPESLLDISARKVAEKWPFQRVEERFERIPEPVQRRIVYWSFPRSEREICMYSSFNTGGEESGTSGENSDETRLPFRRGIALLESGCVDNVLQVGFHLSGTVTEPATASEPELVCSVSVSFDRCKITAVTCGCGNKDIFYCAHVVALALYRVRKPEQVKLHLPISETLFQMNRDQLQKFVQYLITVHHTEVLPTAQKLADEILSTNSEINQVHGAPDPTAGASVDDENCWHLDEEQVQEQVKLFLSQGGYHGSGKQLNLLFSKVREMLKMRDSNGARMLTLITEQFMGDPRLALWRQQGTTMTDKYRQLWDELGALWMCIVLNPHCKSEQKCVWLRQLRRWNGVDVCPWEDGNHGNELPNLTHALPHGNPDLSSRPHRTVFTRAIEACDLHWQDTHLQRIITHDLYTHSHAHCHHDNHGSAGALFDARGWPLWHEHIPTACARVDALRSHGYPREALLLAIAIVNTLIRQQQKHLELFRSHKKELLHKGMTSVTNMEGWVGHPLDPIGTLFSTLLDTGRGDEEGRNAFLDFSGKCTHPLALSRSLSLFSLAVETALIGLGQQRVMPDGLYAQEKVCRNEEQLLAKLQEVELDDALVKIFRKQAIFLLEAGPYSGLGELLYRESVPMHTFAKYLFTSLLPHDTELAYKIALRAMRLPVLESMAPSGDLSRPHHIVSMVPNRYPRWFTLSHIESQQCELASTMLTAAKGDGRKLETVLESIQKNIHSSSHIFKLAQDAFKIATLMDSLPDITLLKVSLELGLQVMRMTLSTLNWRRREMVRWLVTCATEVGVYALDSIMQSWFTLFTPTEATSIVATTVMSNTTIVRLHLDCHQQENLASSARTLALQCTMKDPQNCALSALTLCEKDHIAFETAYQIVLDAAVTGMSYTQLFTIARYMEHRGYPMRAYKLATLAMAHLNLSYNQDTHPAINDVLWACALSHSLGKNELTAVIPLVVKSVKCATVLSDILRRCTLTTPGMVALHSRRNSGKLMSLDKAPLRQLLDATIGAYINTTHSRLTHISPRHYSEFIEFLSKARETFLMAQDGHIQFTQFIDNLKQIYKGKKKLMMLVRERFG
;
A
#
# COMPACT_ATOMS: atom_id res chain seq x y z
N PHE A 1 11.77 44.87 46.83
CA PHE A 1 10.71 44.22 46.02
C PHE A 1 10.20 45.08 44.86
N VAL A 2 9.61 46.27 45.05
CA VAL A 2 9.12 47.12 43.93
C VAL A 2 10.23 47.57 42.95
N VAL A 3 11.44 47.84 43.45
CA VAL A 3 12.60 48.19 42.61
C VAL A 3 13.11 47.00 41.77
N PHE A 4 12.79 45.76 42.18
CA PHE A 4 13.25 44.54 41.52
C PHE A 4 12.42 44.22 40.27
N CYS A 5 11.09 44.21 40.38
CA CYS A 5 10.21 43.97 39.23
C CYS A 5 10.32 45.05 38.15
N GLY A 6 10.68 46.29 38.51
CA GLY A 6 10.82 47.40 37.57
C GLY A 6 12.16 47.48 36.83
N ARG A 7 13.27 46.98 37.41
CA ARG A 7 14.61 47.11 36.80
C ARG A 7 15.04 45.93 35.92
N GLU A 8 14.51 44.72 36.11
CA GLU A 8 14.87 43.57 35.26
C GLU A 8 13.93 43.37 34.05
N CYS A 9 12.79 44.08 33.98
CA CYS A 9 11.96 44.09 32.76
C CYS A 9 12.51 45.01 31.65
N LEU A 10 13.53 45.83 31.95
CA LEU A 10 14.18 46.73 31.02
C LEU A 10 15.70 46.64 31.24
N LEU A 11 16.42 45.81 30.47
CA LEU A 11 17.78 46.08 29.96
C LEU A 11 18.42 44.83 29.31
N ARG A 12 18.97 45.03 28.11
CA ARG A 12 19.99 44.19 27.42
C ARG A 12 21.34 44.28 28.14
N PRO A 13 22.29 43.35 27.91
CA PRO A 13 23.50 43.24 28.73
C PRO A 13 24.59 44.23 28.29
N SER A 14 25.20 44.91 29.25
CA SER A 14 26.51 45.51 29.06
C SER A 14 27.25 45.64 30.40
N ILE A 15 28.31 44.82 30.51
CA ILE A 15 29.65 45.07 31.07
C ILE A 15 29.77 45.54 32.54
N THR A 16 30.63 44.79 33.22
CA THR A 16 31.19 44.88 34.59
C THR A 16 31.54 46.28 35.10
N ARG A 17 31.29 46.51 36.41
CA ARG A 17 32.19 47.26 37.29
C ARG A 17 31.90 47.00 38.78
N GLU A 18 32.97 46.63 39.49
CA GLU A 18 33.07 46.47 40.94
C GLU A 18 32.82 47.80 41.67
N ILE A 19 32.02 47.81 42.74
CA ILE A 19 32.14 48.79 43.85
C ILE A 19 31.72 48.11 45.17
N SER A 20 32.63 48.16 46.16
CA SER A 20 32.46 47.76 47.57
C SER A 20 31.99 48.95 48.45
N PRO A 21 31.57 48.73 49.72
CA PRO A 21 30.43 49.43 50.35
C PRO A 21 30.82 50.67 51.17
N PRO A 22 29.81 51.37 51.76
CA PRO A 22 29.99 51.75 53.15
C PRO A 22 28.76 51.50 54.06
N ALA A 23 29.08 51.59 55.35
CA ALA A 23 28.38 51.07 56.51
C ALA A 23 27.49 52.10 57.25
N LYS A 24 26.63 51.54 58.13
CA LYS A 24 26.21 52.01 59.48
C LYS A 24 25.14 53.11 59.66
N ARG A 25 24.04 52.66 60.31
CA ARG A 25 23.33 53.24 61.50
C ARG A 25 22.45 54.49 61.28
N LEU A 26 21.33 54.76 61.97
CA LEU A 26 20.75 54.33 63.25
C LEU A 26 19.20 54.49 63.29
N CYS A 27 18.55 53.60 64.06
CA CYS A 27 17.38 53.73 64.95
C CYS A 27 16.35 54.88 64.82
N CYS A 28 15.05 54.54 64.94
CA CYS A 28 14.26 54.67 66.18
C CYS A 28 12.78 54.21 66.02
N ARG A 29 12.31 53.42 67.00
CA ARG A 29 10.90 53.16 67.40
C ARG A 29 10.56 54.13 68.57
N PRO A 30 9.39 54.12 69.30
CA PRO A 30 8.20 53.23 69.27
C PRO A 30 6.80 53.90 69.52
N GLY A 31 5.73 53.08 69.48
CA GLY A 31 4.53 53.15 70.36
C GLY A 31 3.20 53.55 69.69
N TYR A 32 2.00 53.07 70.04
CA TYR A 32 1.51 52.17 71.10
C TYR A 32 0.01 51.82 70.85
N ASN A 33 -0.43 50.60 71.22
CA ASN A 33 -1.77 50.07 71.63
C ASN A 33 -3.04 50.21 70.74
N THR A 34 -3.80 49.16 70.35
CA THR A 34 -4.61 48.09 71.05
C THR A 34 -5.98 48.52 71.61
N ASN A 35 -7.09 48.04 71.02
CA ASN A 35 -8.07 47.12 71.67
C ASN A 35 -9.41 46.87 70.89
N CYS A 36 -9.91 45.63 71.09
CA CYS A 36 -11.31 45.17 71.22
C CYS A 36 -12.19 44.74 70.01
N ARG A 37 -12.17 43.41 69.77
CA ARG A 37 -13.27 42.38 69.77
C ARG A 37 -14.72 42.68 69.33
N GLN A 38 -15.15 41.88 68.32
CA GLN A 38 -16.29 40.93 68.20
C GLN A 38 -17.73 41.27 68.67
N GLY A 39 -18.68 41.04 67.75
CA GLY A 39 -20.06 40.56 67.98
C GLY A 39 -20.65 40.08 66.64
N GLN A 40 -20.81 38.77 66.38
CA GLN A 40 -21.92 37.84 66.71
C GLN A 40 -23.12 37.85 65.74
N ARG A 41 -23.49 36.62 65.34
CA ARG A 41 -24.44 36.15 64.31
C ARG A 41 -25.92 36.17 64.74
N ALA A 42 -26.82 36.11 63.76
CA ALA A 42 -27.97 35.18 63.56
C ALA A 42 -29.12 35.92 62.83
N GLY A 43 -29.95 35.38 61.94
CA GLY A 43 -30.24 34.04 61.40
C GLY A 43 -31.54 34.16 60.57
N GLY A 44 -31.83 33.24 59.64
CA GLY A 44 -33.11 33.24 58.92
C GLY A 44 -33.20 32.28 57.72
N THR A 45 -34.13 31.33 57.82
CA THR A 45 -34.40 30.09 57.07
C THR A 45 -35.14 30.27 55.72
N LEU A 46 -34.97 29.37 54.72
CA LEU A 46 -36.03 28.58 54.03
C LEU A 46 -35.59 27.88 52.72
N CYS A 47 -36.39 26.86 52.37
CA CYS A 47 -36.21 25.70 51.52
C CYS A 47 -36.29 25.89 49.98
N GLY A 48 -35.69 24.93 49.24
CA GLY A 48 -36.38 24.18 48.18
C GLY A 48 -36.08 24.51 46.70
N GLY A 49 -35.66 23.49 45.94
CA GLY A 49 -36.04 23.34 44.52
C GLY A 49 -34.93 23.45 43.47
N SER A 50 -34.69 22.34 42.78
CA SER A 50 -33.69 22.08 41.73
C SER A 50 -33.77 22.98 40.48
N GLY A 51 -32.61 23.23 39.87
CA GLY A 51 -32.48 23.78 38.52
C GLY A 51 -31.02 23.93 38.11
N THR A 52 -30.54 23.00 37.29
CA THR A 52 -29.27 23.07 36.56
C THR A 52 -29.12 24.41 35.84
N ALA A 53 -28.11 25.19 36.22
CA ALA A 53 -27.68 26.36 35.47
C ALA A 53 -26.15 26.52 35.57
N GLN A 54 -25.50 26.44 34.40
CA GLN A 54 -24.27 27.17 34.14
C GLN A 54 -24.47 28.62 34.59
N GLY A 55 -23.63 29.07 35.50
CA GLY A 55 -23.66 30.43 36.03
C GLY A 55 -22.27 30.82 36.47
N GLY A 56 -21.50 31.41 35.56
CA GLY A 56 -20.29 32.15 35.91
C GLY A 56 -20.66 33.24 36.91
N SER A 57 -20.31 33.04 38.18
CA SER A 57 -20.36 34.10 39.17
C SER A 57 -19.25 35.09 38.83
N SER A 58 -19.66 36.21 38.23
CA SER A 58 -18.90 37.45 38.17
C SER A 58 -18.57 37.89 39.60
N LYS A 59 -17.44 37.41 40.13
CA LYS A 59 -16.81 38.04 41.29
C LYS A 59 -16.23 39.36 40.80
N THR A 60 -16.79 40.45 41.30
CA THR A 60 -16.19 41.79 41.25
C THR A 60 -14.71 41.69 41.63
N LEU A 61 -13.82 41.77 40.64
CA LEU A 61 -12.38 41.65 40.81
C LEU A 61 -11.85 42.92 41.49
N SER A 62 -11.75 42.89 42.83
CA SER A 62 -10.72 43.67 43.49
C SER A 62 -9.36 43.21 42.96
N PRO A 63 -8.48 44.10 42.50
CA PRO A 63 -7.16 43.70 42.05
C PRO A 63 -6.44 42.94 43.17
N GLU A 64 -5.75 41.87 42.81
CA GLU A 64 -4.97 41.08 43.76
C GLU A 64 -3.90 41.93 44.45
N SER A 65 -3.48 41.51 45.63
CA SER A 65 -2.46 42.24 46.37
C SER A 65 -1.16 42.32 45.56
N LEU A 66 -0.41 43.43 45.69
CA LEU A 66 0.90 43.57 45.06
C LEU A 66 1.86 42.43 45.47
N LEU A 67 1.70 41.93 46.70
CA LEU A 67 2.42 40.76 47.20
C LEU A 67 2.12 39.52 46.35
N ASP A 68 0.85 39.26 46.05
CA ASP A 68 0.43 38.12 45.24
C ASP A 68 0.90 38.20 43.79
N ILE A 69 0.74 39.37 43.18
CA ILE A 69 1.20 39.60 41.81
C ILE A 69 2.71 39.39 41.71
N SER A 70 3.46 39.92 42.68
CA SER A 70 4.93 39.80 42.73
C SER A 70 5.36 38.36 43.02
N ALA A 71 4.79 37.71 44.03
CA ALA A 71 5.10 36.34 44.42
C ALA A 71 4.78 35.36 43.28
N ARG A 72 3.68 35.55 42.57
CA ARG A 72 3.35 34.77 41.38
C ARG A 72 4.39 34.93 40.27
N LYS A 73 4.82 36.15 39.98
CA LYS A 73 5.83 36.39 38.93
C LYS A 73 7.20 35.81 39.29
N VAL A 74 7.54 35.80 40.57
CA VAL A 74 8.75 35.15 41.08
C VAL A 74 8.61 33.63 40.92
N ALA A 75 7.51 33.06 41.44
CA ALA A 75 7.21 31.65 41.36
C ALA A 75 7.24 31.12 39.91
N GLU A 76 6.68 31.84 38.94
CA GLU A 76 6.67 31.43 37.52
C GLU A 76 8.06 31.34 36.86
N LYS A 77 9.07 32.07 37.36
CA LYS A 77 10.32 32.32 36.62
C LYS A 77 11.59 31.89 37.35
N TRP A 78 11.60 31.92 38.67
CA TRP A 78 12.82 31.79 39.47
C TRP A 78 12.73 30.59 40.40
N PRO A 79 13.75 29.72 40.45
CA PRO A 79 13.85 28.71 41.50
C PRO A 79 14.01 29.39 42.86
N PHE A 80 13.45 28.79 43.90
CA PHE A 80 13.37 29.41 45.22
C PHE A 80 14.75 29.64 45.85
N GLN A 81 15.69 28.70 45.66
CA GLN A 81 17.07 28.82 46.11
C GLN A 81 17.71 30.16 45.68
N ARG A 82 17.42 30.63 44.45
CA ARG A 82 17.94 31.90 43.94
C ARG A 82 17.41 33.12 44.66
N VAL A 83 16.22 33.01 45.25
CA VAL A 83 15.62 34.03 46.10
C VAL A 83 16.30 34.00 47.47
N GLU A 84 16.53 32.82 48.04
CA GLU A 84 17.19 32.63 49.33
C GLU A 84 18.64 33.13 49.33
N GLU A 85 19.44 32.76 48.32
CA GLU A 85 20.85 33.19 48.21
C GLU A 85 21.02 34.70 48.06
N ARG A 86 19.99 35.39 47.56
CA ARG A 86 20.04 36.83 47.29
C ARG A 86 19.67 37.68 48.49
N PHE A 87 18.99 37.12 49.49
CA PHE A 87 18.48 37.89 50.64
C PHE A 87 18.82 37.20 51.96
N GLU A 88 19.52 37.90 52.85
CA GLU A 88 19.87 37.38 54.18
C GLU A 88 18.65 36.98 55.03
N ARG A 89 17.47 37.59 54.79
CA ARG A 89 16.22 37.23 55.46
C ARG A 89 14.99 37.58 54.62
N ILE A 90 14.22 36.56 54.24
CA ILE A 90 12.95 36.74 53.53
C ILE A 90 11.81 36.68 54.56
N PRO A 91 10.88 37.65 54.59
CA PRO A 91 9.74 37.58 55.49
C PRO A 91 8.86 36.36 55.20
N GLU A 92 8.45 35.63 56.23
CA GLU A 92 7.59 34.44 56.14
C GLU A 92 6.33 34.66 55.26
N PRO A 93 5.59 35.78 55.36
CA PRO A 93 4.43 36.02 54.49
C PRO A 93 4.78 36.04 53.00
N VAL A 94 6.01 36.46 52.65
CA VAL A 94 6.50 36.50 51.26
C VAL A 94 6.87 35.10 50.80
N GLN A 95 7.66 34.36 51.61
CA GLN A 95 8.02 32.98 51.31
C GLN A 95 6.77 32.12 51.10
N ARG A 96 5.80 32.23 52.02
CA ARG A 96 4.54 31.47 51.97
C ARG A 96 3.75 31.72 50.70
N ARG A 97 3.72 32.97 50.20
CA ARG A 97 3.03 33.29 48.95
C ARG A 97 3.82 32.83 47.72
N ILE A 98 5.15 32.90 47.72
CA ILE A 98 5.95 32.33 46.63
C ILE A 98 5.67 30.83 46.52
N VAL A 99 5.81 30.09 47.62
CA VAL A 99 5.53 28.65 47.71
C VAL A 99 4.11 28.32 47.25
N TYR A 100 3.11 29.11 47.68
CA TYR A 100 1.71 28.93 47.26
C TYR A 100 1.53 29.05 45.73
N TRP A 101 2.17 30.04 45.12
CA TRP A 101 2.06 30.31 43.68
C TRP A 101 2.93 29.40 42.81
N SER A 102 3.86 28.65 43.39
CA SER A 102 4.73 27.71 42.68
C SER A 102 4.05 26.43 42.21
N PHE A 103 2.84 26.11 42.68
CA PHE A 103 2.07 24.96 42.20
C PHE A 103 1.38 25.26 40.85
N PRO A 104 1.27 24.30 39.91
CA PRO A 104 0.53 24.48 38.66
C PRO A 104 -0.93 24.88 38.88
N ARG A 105 -1.49 25.63 37.92
CA ARG A 105 -2.86 26.16 38.03
C ARG A 105 -3.79 25.71 36.92
N SER A 106 -3.26 25.15 35.84
CA SER A 106 -4.03 24.75 34.68
C SER A 106 -4.38 23.27 34.74
N GLU A 107 -5.67 22.95 34.81
CA GLU A 107 -6.13 21.56 34.69
C GLU A 107 -5.78 20.97 33.32
N ARG A 108 -5.67 21.80 32.26
CA ARG A 108 -5.28 21.35 30.92
C ARG A 108 -3.85 20.81 30.88
N GLU A 109 -2.94 21.39 31.67
CA GLU A 109 -1.56 20.90 31.76
C GLU A 109 -1.51 19.55 32.50
N ILE A 110 -2.32 19.38 33.55
CA ILE A 110 -2.45 18.10 34.25
C ILE A 110 -3.06 17.03 33.32
N CYS A 111 -4.07 17.40 32.52
CA CYS A 111 -4.66 16.53 31.51
C CYS A 111 -3.63 16.06 30.47
N MET A 112 -2.78 16.99 30.00
CA MET A 112 -1.71 16.68 29.06
C MET A 112 -0.77 15.59 29.60
N TYR A 113 -0.45 15.57 30.89
CA TYR A 113 0.44 14.55 31.45
C TYR A 113 -0.26 13.29 31.97
N SER A 114 -1.58 13.16 31.79
CA SER A 114 -2.37 12.03 32.29
C SER A 114 -3.16 11.27 31.22
N SER A 115 -3.32 11.80 30.01
CA SER A 115 -4.10 11.15 28.96
C SER A 115 -3.62 11.51 27.55
N PHE A 116 -3.90 10.65 26.58
CA PHE A 116 -3.76 10.97 25.15
C PHE A 116 -4.91 11.89 24.72
N ASN A 117 -4.62 12.89 23.88
CA ASN A 117 -5.67 13.65 23.22
C ASN A 117 -6.26 12.81 22.08
N THR A 118 -7.47 12.27 22.24
CA THR A 118 -8.23 11.68 21.14
C THR A 118 -8.73 12.82 20.25
N GLY A 119 -7.90 13.24 19.30
CA GLY A 119 -8.33 14.13 18.23
C GLY A 119 -9.52 13.48 17.52
N GLY A 120 -10.64 14.20 17.44
CA GLY A 120 -11.82 13.73 16.71
C GLY A 120 -11.53 13.74 15.23
N GLU A 121 -11.04 12.62 14.69
CA GLU A 121 -11.09 12.27 13.27
C GLU A 121 -10.96 10.74 13.12
N GLU A 122 -12.10 10.12 12.85
CA GLU A 122 -12.36 8.87 12.14
C GLU A 122 -11.73 7.53 12.59
N SER A 123 -12.59 6.69 13.17
CA SER A 123 -12.94 5.40 12.56
C SER A 123 -14.27 4.92 13.12
N GLY A 124 -15.34 5.16 12.35
CA GLY A 124 -16.61 4.46 12.55
C GLY A 124 -16.39 2.95 12.40
N THR A 125 -16.87 2.22 13.39
CA THR A 125 -17.13 0.76 13.51
C THR A 125 -16.34 0.07 14.62
N SER A 126 -16.70 0.38 15.86
CA SER A 126 -16.83 -0.61 16.93
C SER A 126 -17.67 0.02 18.02
N GLY A 127 -18.92 -0.39 18.14
CA GLY A 127 -19.78 0.03 19.23
C GLY A 127 -19.21 -0.49 20.54
N GLU A 128 -18.70 0.43 21.36
CA GLU A 128 -18.59 0.31 22.81
C GLU A 128 -18.21 1.70 23.36
N ASN A 129 -19.20 2.46 23.86
CA ASN A 129 -19.02 3.72 24.60
C ASN A 129 -18.38 3.49 25.99
N SER A 130 -17.58 2.43 26.17
CA SER A 130 -17.04 1.97 27.46
C SER A 130 -15.62 2.46 27.77
N ASP A 131 -14.91 3.08 26.81
CA ASP A 131 -13.49 3.43 26.95
C ASP A 131 -13.22 4.89 27.36
N GLU A 132 -14.15 5.83 27.12
CA GLU A 132 -13.98 7.24 27.53
C GLU A 132 -13.98 7.45 29.06
N THR A 133 -14.70 6.60 29.80
CA THR A 133 -14.76 6.62 31.27
C THR A 133 -13.52 6.02 31.93
N ARG A 134 -12.62 5.40 31.17
CA ARG A 134 -11.39 4.75 31.67
C ARG A 134 -10.14 5.63 31.62
N LEU A 135 -10.19 6.80 31.01
CA LEU A 135 -9.04 7.71 30.91
C LEU A 135 -8.57 8.18 32.31
N PRO A 136 -7.26 8.14 32.63
CA PRO A 136 -6.76 8.48 33.96
C PRO A 136 -7.17 9.88 34.42
N PHE A 137 -7.26 10.85 33.50
CA PHE A 137 -7.72 12.20 33.84
C PHE A 137 -9.19 12.23 34.30
N ARG A 138 -10.09 11.56 33.55
CA ARG A 138 -11.52 11.47 33.88
C ARG A 138 -11.77 10.69 35.16
N ARG A 139 -11.06 9.57 35.35
CA ARG A 139 -11.09 8.80 36.60
C ARG A 139 -10.59 9.63 37.78
N GLY A 140 -9.52 10.41 37.60
CA GLY A 140 -9.02 11.33 38.62
C GLY A 140 -10.02 12.42 39.02
N ILE A 141 -10.77 12.97 38.06
CA ILE A 141 -11.89 13.88 38.34
C ILE A 141 -12.97 13.17 39.16
N ALA A 142 -13.37 11.95 38.78
CA ALA A 142 -14.39 11.19 39.48
C ALA A 142 -14.00 10.92 40.95
N LEU A 143 -12.75 10.52 41.20
CA LEU A 143 -12.21 10.32 42.55
C LEU A 143 -12.21 11.61 43.39
N LEU A 144 -11.91 12.75 42.76
CA LEU A 144 -11.95 14.04 43.44
C LEU A 144 -13.40 14.44 43.81
N GLU A 145 -14.34 14.23 42.89
CA GLU A 145 -15.75 14.59 43.05
C GLU A 145 -16.49 13.67 44.04
N SER A 146 -16.09 12.40 44.13
CA SER A 146 -16.59 11.45 45.13
C SER A 146 -16.02 11.69 46.54
N GLY A 147 -15.11 12.65 46.70
CA GLY A 147 -14.52 12.97 48.01
C GLY A 147 -13.49 11.95 48.50
N CYS A 148 -12.86 11.20 47.59
CA CYS A 148 -11.89 10.15 47.92
C CYS A 148 -10.47 10.64 48.22
N VAL A 149 -10.27 11.95 48.40
CA VAL A 149 -8.94 12.56 48.60
C VAL A 149 -8.85 13.13 50.02
N ASP A 150 -7.96 12.55 50.82
CA ASP A 150 -7.81 12.83 52.25
C ASP A 150 -6.36 13.14 52.62
N ASN A 151 -6.16 13.63 53.85
CA ASN A 151 -4.85 13.90 54.45
C ASN A 151 -3.93 14.81 53.61
N VAL A 152 -4.51 15.77 52.89
CA VAL A 152 -3.76 16.64 51.98
C VAL A 152 -2.92 17.67 52.74
N LEU A 153 -1.61 17.62 52.56
CA LEU A 153 -0.64 18.49 53.21
C LEU A 153 0.34 19.04 52.17
N GLN A 154 0.59 20.35 52.21
CA GLN A 154 1.66 20.98 51.45
C GLN A 154 2.74 21.48 52.42
N VAL A 155 3.96 20.95 52.30
CA VAL A 155 5.15 21.43 53.03
C VAL A 155 6.13 21.95 51.99
N GLY A 156 6.36 23.26 51.99
CA GLY A 156 7.16 23.92 50.97
C GLY A 156 6.68 23.56 49.56
N PHE A 157 7.60 23.04 48.76
CA PHE A 157 7.43 22.64 47.36
C PHE A 157 6.99 21.18 47.18
N HIS A 158 6.46 20.56 48.24
CA HIS A 158 6.03 19.17 48.24
C HIS A 158 4.57 19.06 48.70
N LEU A 159 3.75 18.37 47.93
CA LEU A 159 2.34 18.08 48.19
C LEU A 159 2.16 16.59 48.41
N SER A 160 1.56 16.19 49.53
CA SER A 160 1.23 14.80 49.83
C SER A 160 -0.24 14.64 50.20
N GLY A 161 -0.77 13.43 50.00
CA GLY A 161 -2.13 13.06 50.37
C GLY A 161 -2.41 11.57 50.16
N THR A 162 -3.56 11.11 50.64
CA THR A 162 -4.04 9.75 50.44
C THR A 162 -5.27 9.77 49.54
N VAL A 163 -5.31 8.90 48.53
CA VAL A 163 -6.47 8.74 47.65
C VAL A 163 -7.02 7.32 47.82
N THR A 164 -8.30 7.23 48.19
CA THR A 164 -8.97 5.96 48.49
C THR A 164 -9.92 5.59 47.37
N GLU A 165 -9.59 4.53 46.62
CA GLU A 165 -10.52 3.99 45.62
C GLU A 165 -11.55 3.08 46.28
N PRO A 166 -12.86 3.37 46.12
CA PRO A 166 -13.91 2.59 46.75
C PRO A 166 -13.95 1.17 46.16
N ALA A 167 -14.21 0.18 47.01
CA ALA A 167 -14.30 -1.22 46.59
C ALA A 167 -15.37 -1.40 45.49
N THR A 168 -15.01 -2.15 44.45
CA THR A 168 -15.94 -2.57 43.40
C THR A 168 -16.29 -4.04 43.58
N ALA A 169 -17.29 -4.55 42.85
CA ALA A 169 -17.68 -5.96 42.95
C ALA A 169 -16.53 -6.95 42.63
N SER A 170 -15.44 -6.49 42.01
CA SER A 170 -14.28 -7.28 41.60
C SER A 170 -12.97 -6.95 42.34
N GLU A 171 -12.85 -5.80 43.00
CA GLU A 171 -11.58 -5.33 43.58
C GLU A 171 -11.77 -4.72 44.99
N PRO A 172 -10.86 -5.01 45.95
CA PRO A 172 -10.91 -4.45 47.30
C PRO A 172 -10.64 -2.95 47.31
N GLU A 173 -11.01 -2.28 48.41
CA GLU A 173 -10.67 -0.88 48.66
C GLU A 173 -9.14 -0.69 48.64
N LEU A 174 -8.67 0.27 47.83
CA LEU A 174 -7.25 0.55 47.65
C LEU A 174 -6.94 1.97 48.13
N VAL A 175 -6.06 2.08 49.14
CA VAL A 175 -5.59 3.37 49.64
C VAL A 175 -4.19 3.64 49.07
N CYS A 176 -4.09 4.65 48.22
CA CYS A 176 -2.83 5.06 47.61
C CYS A 176 -2.26 6.29 48.31
N SER A 177 -1.06 6.16 48.87
CA SER A 177 -0.26 7.33 49.25
C SER A 177 0.30 7.97 47.99
N VAL A 178 0.10 9.28 47.84
CA VAL A 178 0.51 10.05 46.68
C VAL A 178 1.35 11.24 47.14
N SER A 179 2.48 11.46 46.48
CA SER A 179 3.30 12.64 46.68
C SER A 179 3.71 13.29 45.37
N VAL A 180 3.75 14.62 45.37
CA VAL A 180 3.98 15.46 44.20
C VAL A 180 4.94 16.57 44.60
N SER A 181 6.12 16.59 43.98
CA SER A 181 7.04 17.73 44.08
C SER A 181 6.81 18.66 42.90
N PHE A 182 6.94 19.96 43.13
CA PHE A 182 6.67 20.96 42.10
C PHE A 182 7.61 22.16 42.23
N ASP A 183 7.89 22.79 41.11
CA ASP A 183 8.70 23.99 41.03
C ASP A 183 8.26 24.81 39.80
N ARG A 184 8.39 26.13 39.88
CA ARG A 184 8.07 27.07 38.79
C ARG A 184 6.76 26.80 38.04
N CYS A 185 5.70 26.50 38.79
CA CYS A 185 4.36 26.14 38.30
C CYS A 185 4.28 24.81 37.52
N LYS A 186 5.23 23.89 37.72
CA LYS A 186 5.27 22.56 37.08
C LYS A 186 5.43 21.47 38.12
N ILE A 187 4.83 20.31 37.88
CA ILE A 187 5.11 19.10 38.66
C ILE A 187 6.46 18.55 38.19
N THR A 188 7.42 18.41 39.10
CA THR A 188 8.79 17.98 38.80
C THR A 188 9.06 16.52 39.17
N ALA A 189 8.30 15.98 40.13
CA ALA A 189 8.31 14.56 40.46
C ALA A 189 6.95 14.10 41.00
N VAL A 190 6.61 12.84 40.74
CA VAL A 190 5.41 12.20 41.27
C VAL A 190 5.76 10.83 41.82
N THR A 191 5.15 10.44 42.94
CA THR A 191 5.20 9.06 43.43
C THR A 191 3.82 8.64 43.89
N CYS A 192 3.44 7.39 43.61
CA CYS A 192 2.15 6.84 44.00
C CYS A 192 2.25 5.37 44.36
N GLY A 193 1.61 4.98 45.46
CA GLY A 193 1.54 3.58 45.93
C GLY A 193 0.70 2.62 45.07
N CYS A 194 0.12 3.06 43.95
CA CYS A 194 -0.76 2.22 43.11
C CYS A 194 -0.02 1.22 42.20
N GLY A 195 1.32 1.29 42.12
CA GLY A 195 2.11 0.41 41.26
C GLY A 195 1.96 0.64 39.75
N ASN A 196 1.42 1.80 39.32
CA ASN A 196 1.29 2.13 37.91
C ASN A 196 2.67 2.23 37.22
N LYS A 197 2.81 1.58 36.06
CA LYS A 197 4.03 1.56 35.22
C LYS A 197 3.79 2.19 33.84
N ASP A 198 2.87 3.14 33.78
CA ASP A 198 2.60 3.90 32.56
C ASP A 198 3.47 5.17 32.51
N ILE A 199 3.69 5.69 31.31
CA ILE A 199 4.41 6.95 31.07
C ILE A 199 3.65 8.14 31.69
N PHE A 200 2.31 8.05 31.73
CA PHE A 200 1.43 9.13 32.16
C PHE A 200 1.00 9.01 33.62
N TYR A 201 0.61 10.15 34.20
CA TYR A 201 0.15 10.23 35.58
C TYR A 201 -1.10 9.38 35.79
N CYS A 202 -1.08 8.57 36.86
CA CYS A 202 -2.24 7.77 37.24
C CYS A 202 -3.38 8.66 37.78
N ALA A 203 -4.59 8.09 37.85
CA ALA A 203 -5.77 8.78 38.34
C ALA A 203 -5.61 9.36 39.76
N HIS A 204 -4.83 8.70 40.63
CA HIS A 204 -4.55 9.18 41.99
C HIS A 204 -3.71 10.46 42.02
N VAL A 205 -2.66 10.52 41.19
CA VAL A 205 -1.83 11.72 41.03
C VAL A 205 -2.67 12.86 40.47
N VAL A 206 -3.51 12.58 39.48
CA VAL A 206 -4.46 13.57 38.93
C VAL A 206 -5.43 14.06 40.00
N ALA A 207 -6.04 13.17 40.78
CA ALA A 207 -7.00 13.53 41.82
C ALA A 207 -6.38 14.45 42.88
N LEU A 208 -5.18 14.14 43.38
CA LEU A 208 -4.46 14.97 44.34
C LEU A 208 -4.07 16.34 43.74
N ALA A 209 -3.55 16.36 42.51
CA ALA A 209 -3.17 17.59 41.84
C ALA A 209 -4.40 18.50 41.60
N LEU A 210 -5.51 17.94 41.12
CA LEU A 210 -6.77 18.66 40.92
C LEU A 210 -7.39 19.11 42.24
N TYR A 211 -7.25 18.35 43.33
CA TYR A 211 -7.66 18.80 44.67
C TYR A 211 -6.95 20.11 45.03
N ARG A 212 -5.64 20.18 44.83
CA ARG A 212 -4.84 21.39 45.11
C ARG A 212 -5.18 22.57 44.19
N VAL A 213 -5.60 22.32 42.94
CA VAL A 213 -6.04 23.35 41.99
C VAL A 213 -7.45 23.88 42.33
N ARG A 214 -8.42 22.99 42.57
CA ARG A 214 -9.84 23.35 42.77
C ARG A 214 -10.14 23.80 44.21
N LYS A 215 -9.44 23.25 45.21
CA LYS A 215 -9.66 23.52 46.65
C LYS A 215 -8.38 24.03 47.35
N PRO A 216 -7.74 25.11 46.86
CA PRO A 216 -6.44 25.56 47.37
C PRO A 216 -6.48 26.01 48.83
N GLU A 217 -7.59 26.59 49.29
CA GLU A 217 -7.75 27.09 50.68
C GLU A 217 -7.98 25.96 51.70
N GLN A 218 -8.32 24.75 51.25
CA GLN A 218 -8.48 23.59 52.12
C GLN A 218 -7.16 22.85 52.37
N VAL A 219 -6.12 23.14 51.58
CA VAL A 219 -4.80 22.53 51.72
C VAL A 219 -4.00 23.27 52.77
N LYS A 220 -3.57 22.54 53.81
CA LYS A 220 -2.73 23.11 54.86
C LYS A 220 -1.32 23.35 54.33
N LEU A 221 -0.95 24.63 54.19
CA LEU A 221 0.36 25.06 53.70
C LEU A 221 1.33 25.38 54.85
N HIS A 222 2.48 24.70 54.86
CA HIS A 222 3.66 24.98 55.67
C HIS A 222 4.84 25.43 54.80
N LEU A 223 5.76 26.20 55.38
CA LEU A 223 7.06 26.49 54.76
C LEU A 223 7.90 25.21 54.64
N PRO A 224 9.01 25.22 53.87
CA PRO A 224 9.96 24.11 53.87
C PRO A 224 10.34 23.66 55.29
N ILE A 225 10.57 22.37 55.48
CA ILE A 225 10.81 21.81 56.81
C ILE A 225 12.08 22.36 57.44
N SER A 226 13.08 22.72 56.63
CA SER A 226 14.29 23.45 57.05
C SER A 226 13.99 24.74 57.83
N GLU A 227 13.01 25.54 57.38
CA GLU A 227 12.56 26.75 58.10
C GLU A 227 11.96 26.40 59.46
N THR A 228 11.21 25.30 59.53
CA THR A 228 10.62 24.82 60.79
C THR A 228 11.70 24.32 61.74
N LEU A 229 12.71 23.59 61.24
CA LEU A 229 13.85 23.12 62.03
C LEU A 229 14.74 24.27 62.51
N PHE A 230 14.96 25.30 61.68
CA PHE A 230 15.75 26.48 62.03
C PHE A 230 15.11 27.30 63.16
N GLN A 231 13.78 27.29 63.27
CA GLN A 231 13.05 27.96 64.35
C GLN A 231 13.06 27.18 65.68
N MET A 232 13.40 25.88 65.66
CA MET A 232 13.44 25.06 66.87
C MET A 232 14.72 25.32 67.67
N ASN A 233 14.59 25.42 68.99
CA ASN A 233 15.76 25.38 69.86
C ASN A 233 16.26 23.93 70.05
N ARG A 234 17.45 23.78 70.65
CA ARG A 234 18.08 22.46 70.85
C ARG A 234 17.16 21.44 71.53
N ASP A 235 16.45 21.84 72.58
CA ASP A 235 15.61 20.93 73.36
C ASP A 235 14.35 20.51 72.59
N GLN A 236 13.79 21.41 71.77
CA GLN A 236 12.68 21.12 70.86
C GLN A 236 13.12 20.18 69.73
N LEU A 237 14.28 20.41 69.14
CA LEU A 237 14.83 19.57 68.08
C LEU A 237 15.14 18.16 68.60
N GLN A 238 15.73 18.05 69.79
CA GLN A 238 15.96 16.76 70.45
C GLN A 238 14.66 16.00 70.69
N LYS A 239 13.62 16.67 71.20
CA LYS A 239 12.29 16.06 71.34
C LYS A 239 11.72 15.61 70.00
N PHE A 240 11.78 16.47 68.98
CA PHE A 240 11.29 16.16 67.64
C PHE A 240 11.91 14.87 67.09
N VAL A 241 13.24 14.73 67.15
CA VAL A 241 13.95 13.53 66.69
C VAL A 241 13.56 12.30 67.51
N GLN A 242 13.47 12.40 68.84
CA GLN A 242 13.05 11.28 69.71
C GLN A 242 11.64 10.79 69.39
N TYR A 243 10.69 11.71 69.19
CA TYR A 243 9.33 11.37 68.80
C TYR A 243 9.26 10.78 67.39
N LEU A 244 10.03 11.31 66.43
CA LEU A 244 10.08 10.78 65.07
C LEU A 244 10.59 9.33 65.04
N ILE A 245 11.67 9.05 65.78
CA ILE A 245 12.21 7.68 65.92
C ILE A 245 11.19 6.78 66.61
N THR A 246 10.49 7.25 67.63
CA THR A 246 9.48 6.45 68.35
C THR A 246 8.32 6.06 67.42
N VAL A 247 7.81 7.02 66.64
CA VAL A 247 6.66 6.83 65.74
C VAL A 247 7.00 5.90 64.57
N HIS A 248 8.19 6.04 63.98
CA HIS A 248 8.63 5.25 62.81
C HIS A 248 9.84 4.35 63.13
N HIS A 249 9.88 3.74 64.30
CA HIS A 249 11.06 2.99 64.77
C HIS A 249 11.43 1.80 63.88
N THR A 250 10.48 1.21 63.15
CA THR A 250 10.74 0.09 62.22
C THR A 250 11.45 0.54 60.94
N GLU A 251 11.15 1.74 60.44
CA GLU A 251 11.64 2.24 59.15
C GLU A 251 12.84 3.18 59.30
N VAL A 252 12.85 3.99 60.37
CA VAL A 252 13.81 5.10 60.55
C VAL A 252 14.97 4.72 61.46
N LEU A 253 14.80 3.82 62.42
CA LEU A 253 15.82 3.56 63.45
C LEU A 253 17.19 3.11 62.89
N PRO A 254 17.28 2.15 61.94
CA PRO A 254 18.57 1.76 61.38
C PRO A 254 19.28 2.91 60.67
N THR A 255 18.52 3.71 59.91
CA THR A 255 19.03 4.88 59.19
C THR A 255 19.44 5.99 60.15
N ALA A 256 18.63 6.26 61.19
CA ALA A 256 18.92 7.25 62.21
C ALA A 256 20.18 6.90 63.01
N GLN A 257 20.38 5.61 63.36
CA GLN A 257 21.60 5.16 64.03
C GLN A 257 22.83 5.32 63.13
N LYS A 258 22.73 4.92 61.86
CA LYS A 258 23.81 5.13 60.87
C LYS A 258 24.19 6.62 60.75
N LEU A 259 23.21 7.51 60.61
CA LEU A 259 23.44 8.95 60.52
C LEU A 259 24.04 9.51 61.82
N ALA A 260 23.59 9.03 62.99
CA ALA A 260 24.15 9.44 64.28
C ALA A 260 25.63 9.04 64.41
N ASP A 261 25.99 7.81 64.02
CA ASP A 261 27.37 7.32 64.02
C ASP A 261 28.25 8.14 63.06
N GLU A 262 27.73 8.49 61.88
CA GLU A 262 28.42 9.36 60.91
C GLU A 262 28.63 10.78 61.45
N ILE A 263 27.62 11.41 62.06
CA ILE A 263 27.74 12.77 62.62
C ILE A 263 28.74 12.81 63.81
N LEU A 264 28.76 11.76 64.64
CA LEU A 264 29.69 11.66 65.77
C LEU A 264 31.15 11.38 65.32
N SER A 265 31.36 10.93 64.08
CA SER A 265 32.68 10.70 63.50
C SER A 265 33.29 11.98 62.94
N THR A 266 34.47 12.37 63.44
CA THR A 266 35.12 13.66 63.12
C THR A 266 35.52 13.81 61.64
N ASN A 267 35.69 12.71 60.90
CA ASN A 267 36.16 12.71 59.51
C ASN A 267 35.07 12.36 58.48
N SER A 268 33.80 12.30 58.90
CA SER A 268 32.70 11.96 58.00
C SER A 268 32.38 13.08 57.01
N GLU A 269 31.92 12.70 55.82
CA GLU A 269 31.51 13.65 54.77
C GLU A 269 30.31 14.51 55.22
N ILE A 270 29.44 13.99 56.09
CA ILE A 270 28.26 14.72 56.61
C ILE A 270 28.64 15.96 57.42
N ASN A 271 29.81 15.95 58.08
CA ASN A 271 30.33 17.10 58.84
C ASN A 271 31.08 18.11 57.95
N GLN A 272 31.35 17.78 56.69
CA GLN A 272 32.00 18.68 55.72
C GLN A 272 30.99 19.56 54.97
N VAL A 273 29.69 19.24 55.04
CA VAL A 273 28.60 20.01 54.43
C VAL A 273 27.80 20.73 55.51
N HIS A 274 27.21 21.88 55.16
CA HIS A 274 26.42 22.69 56.12
C HIS A 274 25.10 22.01 56.56
N GLY A 275 24.64 21.00 55.83
CA GLY A 275 23.44 20.22 56.13
C GLY A 275 23.02 19.35 54.95
N ALA A 276 22.12 18.39 55.20
CA ALA A 276 21.51 17.60 54.14
C ALA A 276 20.52 18.46 53.32
N PRO A 277 20.34 18.18 52.01
CA PRO A 277 19.37 18.90 51.19
C PRO A 277 17.94 18.66 51.70
N ASP A 278 17.18 19.74 51.85
CA ASP A 278 15.77 19.67 52.27
C ASP A 278 14.88 19.26 51.09
N PRO A 279 14.20 18.10 51.13
CA PRO A 279 13.34 17.63 50.04
C PRO A 279 12.09 18.51 49.81
N THR A 280 11.79 19.44 50.72
CA THR A 280 10.65 20.38 50.66
C THR A 280 11.07 21.81 50.28
N ALA A 281 12.37 22.09 50.14
CA ALA A 281 12.88 23.43 49.82
C ALA A 281 12.73 23.84 48.34
N GLY A 282 12.34 22.89 47.48
CA GLY A 282 12.16 23.12 46.04
C GLY A 282 13.43 22.82 45.24
N ALA A 283 13.35 23.07 43.93
CA ALA A 283 14.41 22.73 43.00
C ALA A 283 15.63 23.66 43.10
N SER A 284 16.80 23.13 42.76
CA SER A 284 18.05 23.87 42.75
C SER A 284 18.12 24.89 41.60
N VAL A 285 19.12 25.78 41.61
CA VAL A 285 19.35 26.72 40.50
C VAL A 285 19.76 26.00 39.20
N ASP A 286 20.41 24.84 39.33
CA ASP A 286 20.90 24.04 38.21
C ASP A 286 19.82 23.06 37.67
N ASP A 287 18.72 22.88 38.41
CA ASP A 287 17.63 21.98 38.01
C ASP A 287 16.81 22.53 36.83
N GLU A 288 16.54 21.66 35.87
CA GLU A 288 15.76 22.02 34.68
C GLU A 288 14.30 22.38 35.01
N ASN A 289 13.80 23.46 34.39
CA ASN A 289 12.41 23.87 34.50
C ASN A 289 11.51 23.06 33.54
N CYS A 290 11.34 21.77 33.80
CA CYS A 290 10.52 20.86 32.98
C CYS A 290 9.45 20.15 33.82
N TRP A 291 8.38 19.72 33.15
CA TRP A 291 7.40 18.83 33.77
C TRP A 291 8.00 17.43 33.96
N HIS A 292 7.50 16.69 34.95
CA HIS A 292 7.93 15.33 35.20
C HIS A 292 7.52 14.42 34.04
N LEU A 293 8.51 13.74 33.46
CA LEU A 293 8.37 12.69 32.47
C LEU A 293 9.35 11.58 32.84
N ASP A 294 8.83 10.39 33.10
CA ASP A 294 9.60 9.22 33.48
C ASP A 294 10.35 8.66 32.26
N GLU A 295 11.65 8.93 32.18
CA GLU A 295 12.47 8.56 31.03
C GLU A 295 12.64 7.05 30.91
N GLU A 296 12.76 6.35 32.04
CA GLU A 296 12.94 4.90 32.09
C GLU A 296 11.67 4.21 31.56
N GLN A 297 10.49 4.66 32.01
CA GLN A 297 9.22 4.13 31.49
C GLN A 297 9.02 4.43 30.01
N VAL A 298 9.37 5.62 29.51
CA VAL A 298 9.30 5.92 28.07
C VAL A 298 10.18 4.95 27.28
N GLN A 299 11.42 4.73 27.71
CA GLN A 299 12.34 3.81 27.03
C GLN A 299 11.85 2.37 27.08
N GLU A 300 11.40 1.87 28.24
CA GLU A 300 10.88 0.51 28.41
C GLU A 300 9.64 0.27 27.56
N GLN A 301 8.66 1.18 27.58
CA GLN A 301 7.42 1.03 26.81
C GLN A 301 7.66 1.08 25.30
N VAL A 302 8.50 2.00 24.81
CA VAL A 302 8.85 2.06 23.38
C VAL A 302 9.56 0.78 22.95
N LYS A 303 10.50 0.28 23.77
CA LYS A 303 11.20 -0.99 23.51
C LYS A 303 10.23 -2.18 23.48
N LEU A 304 9.25 -2.21 24.40
CA LEU A 304 8.17 -3.20 24.41
C LEU A 304 7.35 -3.13 23.12
N PHE A 305 6.91 -1.93 22.69
CA PHE A 305 6.14 -1.76 21.45
C PHE A 305 6.93 -2.17 20.20
N LEU A 306 8.24 -1.88 20.16
CA LEU A 306 9.11 -2.31 19.06
C LEU A 306 9.31 -3.83 19.02
N SER A 307 9.44 -4.48 20.18
CA SER A 307 9.69 -5.93 20.30
C SER A 307 8.45 -6.81 20.07
N GLN A 308 7.24 -6.30 20.36
CA GLN A 308 5.97 -7.01 20.12
C GLN A 308 5.64 -7.02 18.62
N GLY A 309 6.20 -7.98 17.89
CA GLY A 309 6.09 -8.16 16.44
C GLY A 309 4.70 -8.56 15.88
N GLY A 310 3.60 -8.15 16.53
CA GLY A 310 2.22 -8.39 16.10
C GLY A 310 1.56 -7.16 15.45
N TYR A 311 1.46 -7.16 14.12
CA TYR A 311 1.20 -6.01 13.25
C TYR A 311 -0.23 -5.44 13.24
N HIS A 312 -0.84 -5.10 14.38
CA HIS A 312 -2.00 -4.17 14.38
C HIS A 312 -2.14 -3.28 15.63
N GLY A 313 -1.54 -3.66 16.78
CA GLY A 313 -1.63 -2.89 18.04
C GLY A 313 -0.45 -1.96 18.29
N SER A 314 0.79 -2.46 18.20
CA SER A 314 1.99 -1.72 18.62
C SER A 314 2.33 -0.50 17.76
N GLY A 315 2.11 -0.58 16.45
CA GLY A 315 2.28 0.57 15.55
C GLY A 315 1.31 1.72 15.86
N LYS A 316 0.07 1.41 16.27
CA LYS A 316 -0.91 2.43 16.68
C LYS A 316 -0.46 3.11 17.98
N GLN A 317 0.08 2.35 18.93
CA GLN A 317 0.61 2.90 20.18
C GLN A 317 1.79 3.84 19.95
N LEU A 318 2.71 3.50 19.04
CA LEU A 318 3.81 4.40 18.66
C LEU A 318 3.31 5.69 17.99
N ASN A 319 2.31 5.61 17.11
CA ASN A 319 1.68 6.80 16.51
C ASN A 319 0.97 7.68 17.57
N LEU A 320 0.39 7.08 18.61
CA LEU A 320 -0.16 7.83 19.75
C LEU A 320 0.94 8.57 20.53
N LEU A 321 2.12 7.98 20.71
CA LEU A 321 3.27 8.67 21.30
C LEU A 321 3.76 9.82 20.41
N PHE A 322 3.82 9.64 19.09
CA PHE A 322 4.14 10.73 18.15
C PHE A 322 3.11 11.87 18.20
N SER A 323 1.82 11.53 18.28
CA SER A 323 0.75 12.50 18.49
C SER A 323 0.91 13.25 19.81
N LYS A 324 1.33 12.55 20.88
CA LYS A 324 1.64 13.15 22.18
C LYS A 324 2.82 14.12 22.10
N VAL A 325 3.88 13.75 21.38
CA VAL A 325 5.01 14.66 21.11
C VAL A 325 4.50 15.93 20.44
N ARG A 326 3.66 15.84 19.39
CA ARG A 326 3.08 17.03 18.73
C ARG A 326 2.23 17.87 19.69
N GLU A 327 1.46 17.25 20.57
CA GLU A 327 0.67 17.95 21.60
C GLU A 327 1.58 18.73 22.56
N MET A 328 2.66 18.11 23.04
CA MET A 328 3.66 18.75 23.90
C MET A 328 4.35 19.92 23.18
N LEU A 329 4.73 19.74 21.91
CA LEU A 329 5.30 20.82 21.10
C LEU A 329 4.31 21.98 20.92
N LYS A 330 3.01 21.69 20.72
CA LYS A 330 1.96 22.70 20.56
C LYS A 330 1.81 23.57 21.80
N MET A 331 2.04 22.98 22.97
CA MET A 331 2.05 23.64 24.27
C MET A 331 3.42 24.24 24.62
N ARG A 332 4.39 24.19 23.69
CA ARG A 332 5.75 24.71 23.81
C ARG A 332 6.52 24.10 24.98
N ASP A 333 6.22 22.84 25.26
CA ASP A 333 6.87 22.07 26.31
C ASP A 333 8.20 21.49 25.80
N SER A 334 9.26 21.63 26.60
CA SER A 334 10.57 21.04 26.33
C SER A 334 10.54 19.51 26.30
N ASN A 335 9.58 18.89 26.99
CA ASN A 335 9.43 17.44 27.02
C ASN A 335 9.05 16.84 25.67
N GLY A 336 8.46 17.61 24.74
CA GLY A 336 8.20 17.10 23.39
C GLY A 336 9.48 16.66 22.68
N ALA A 337 10.52 17.50 22.72
CA ALA A 337 11.82 17.16 22.14
C ALA A 337 12.55 16.07 22.94
N ARG A 338 12.44 16.10 24.27
CA ARG A 338 13.06 15.09 25.15
C ARG A 338 12.47 13.70 24.92
N MET A 339 11.14 13.59 24.88
CA MET A 339 10.42 12.36 24.60
C MET A 339 10.77 11.81 23.21
N LEU A 340 10.85 12.67 22.18
CA LEU A 340 11.26 12.21 20.84
C LEU A 340 12.71 11.72 20.81
N THR A 341 13.61 12.33 21.59
CA THR A 341 14.99 11.86 21.75
C THR A 341 15.01 10.42 22.29
N LEU A 342 14.27 10.15 23.37
CA LEU A 342 14.18 8.82 23.98
C LEU A 342 13.58 7.80 23.00
N ILE A 343 12.50 8.16 22.29
CA ILE A 343 11.89 7.30 21.27
C ILE A 343 12.92 6.98 20.18
N THR A 344 13.62 8.01 19.66
CA THR A 344 14.60 7.85 18.58
C THR A 344 15.75 6.95 18.99
N GLU A 345 16.23 7.04 20.23
CA GLU A 345 17.27 6.15 20.75
C GLU A 345 16.82 4.69 20.79
N GLN A 346 15.57 4.42 21.21
CA GLN A 346 15.03 3.06 21.18
C GLN A 346 14.85 2.52 19.75
N PHE A 347 14.43 3.36 18.81
CA PHE A 347 14.35 2.99 17.39
C PHE A 347 15.73 2.65 16.81
N MET A 348 16.76 3.46 17.10
CA MET A 348 18.15 3.21 16.68
C MET A 348 18.75 1.96 17.35
N GLY A 349 18.28 1.60 18.54
CA GLY A 349 18.68 0.40 19.29
C GLY A 349 17.96 -0.89 18.88
N ASP A 350 17.02 -0.85 17.93
CA ASP A 350 16.27 -2.04 17.50
C ASP A 350 17.18 -3.04 16.77
N PRO A 351 17.36 -4.28 17.28
CA PRO A 351 18.23 -5.27 16.67
C PRO A 351 17.78 -5.69 15.25
N ARG A 352 16.52 -5.48 14.88
CA ARG A 352 16.00 -5.80 13.54
C ARG A 352 16.62 -4.95 12.44
N LEU A 353 17.03 -3.71 12.74
CA LEU A 353 17.71 -2.86 11.75
C LEU A 353 19.01 -3.48 11.26
N ALA A 354 19.79 -4.06 12.18
CA ALA A 354 21.01 -4.79 11.85
C ALA A 354 20.70 -6.06 11.05
N LEU A 355 19.64 -6.80 11.42
CA LEU A 355 19.22 -8.02 10.71
C LEU A 355 18.76 -7.73 9.27
N TRP A 356 17.92 -6.71 9.05
CA TRP A 356 17.48 -6.32 7.71
C TRP A 356 18.66 -5.90 6.83
N ARG A 357 19.62 -5.15 7.40
CA ARG A 357 20.83 -4.76 6.68
C ARG A 357 21.72 -5.97 6.35
N GLN A 358 21.94 -6.90 7.29
CA GLN A 358 22.76 -8.10 7.06
C GLN A 358 22.13 -9.08 6.05
N GLN A 359 20.80 -9.21 6.06
CA GLN A 359 20.07 -10.15 5.20
C GLN A 359 19.70 -9.55 3.83
N GLY A 360 19.90 -8.24 3.63
CA GLY A 360 19.42 -7.53 2.44
C GLY A 360 17.90 -7.53 2.30
N THR A 361 17.17 -7.78 3.39
CA THR A 361 15.71 -7.80 3.42
C THR A 361 15.17 -6.39 3.67
N THR A 362 14.07 -6.04 3.00
CA THR A 362 13.45 -4.72 3.17
C THR A 362 12.63 -4.66 4.46
N MET A 363 12.63 -3.50 5.11
CA MET A 363 11.72 -3.20 6.22
C MET A 363 10.26 -3.34 5.77
N THR A 364 9.36 -3.62 6.71
CA THR A 364 7.92 -3.58 6.43
C THR A 364 7.43 -2.15 6.25
N ASP A 365 6.41 -1.94 5.40
CA ASP A 365 5.92 -0.60 5.06
C ASP A 365 5.39 0.16 6.28
N LYS A 366 4.74 -0.55 7.21
CA LYS A 366 4.23 0.05 8.45
C LYS A 366 5.37 0.55 9.34
N TYR A 367 6.46 -0.22 9.46
CA TYR A 367 7.62 0.21 10.25
C TYR A 367 8.34 1.38 9.60
N ARG A 368 8.40 1.37 8.27
CA ARG A 368 8.99 2.46 7.48
C ARG A 368 8.22 3.78 7.63
N GLN A 369 6.89 3.73 7.70
CA GLN A 369 6.04 4.90 7.97
C GLN A 369 6.37 5.55 9.33
N LEU A 370 6.66 4.75 10.36
CA LEU A 370 7.07 5.28 11.67
C LEU A 370 8.37 6.09 11.58
N TRP A 371 9.32 5.64 10.75
CA TRP A 371 10.55 6.38 10.49
C TRP A 371 10.33 7.67 9.70
N ASP A 372 9.40 7.67 8.74
CA ASP A 372 9.01 8.87 8.01
C ASP A 372 8.41 9.92 8.95
N GLU A 373 7.51 9.49 9.86
CA GLU A 373 6.92 10.38 10.86
C GLU A 373 7.96 10.90 11.87
N LEU A 374 8.86 10.03 12.33
CA LEU A 374 9.96 10.41 13.21
C LEU A 374 10.86 11.47 12.56
N GLY A 375 11.21 11.32 11.28
CA GLY A 375 11.94 12.32 10.51
C GLY A 375 11.19 13.67 10.41
N ALA A 376 9.88 13.63 10.15
CA ALA A 376 9.05 14.84 10.10
C ALA A 376 8.91 15.55 11.47
N LEU A 377 8.89 14.81 12.58
CA LEU A 377 8.87 15.41 13.92
C LEU A 377 10.20 16.11 14.25
N TRP A 378 11.33 15.52 13.88
CA TRP A 378 12.63 16.16 14.04
C TRP A 378 12.74 17.45 13.21
N MET A 379 12.17 17.47 12.00
CA MET A 379 12.02 18.70 11.21
C MET A 379 11.26 19.78 11.99
N CYS A 380 10.13 19.43 12.62
CA CYS A 380 9.33 20.37 13.41
C CYS A 380 10.11 20.91 14.62
N ILE A 381 10.88 20.08 15.33
CA ILE A 381 11.68 20.50 16.50
C ILE A 381 12.79 21.46 16.08
N VAL A 382 13.57 21.12 15.06
CA VAL A 382 14.69 21.92 14.58
C VAL A 382 14.21 23.26 14.00
N LEU A 383 13.04 23.28 13.36
CA LEU A 383 12.43 24.49 12.82
C LEU A 383 11.62 25.29 13.85
N ASN A 384 11.71 25.01 15.16
CA ASN A 384 11.06 25.82 16.17
C ASN A 384 11.50 27.31 16.08
N PRO A 385 10.57 28.26 15.86
CA PRO A 385 10.90 29.69 15.72
C PRO A 385 11.58 30.31 16.95
N HIS A 386 11.36 29.73 18.13
CA HIS A 386 11.84 30.24 19.41
C HIS A 386 12.96 29.37 20.00
N CYS A 387 13.53 28.47 19.21
CA CYS A 387 14.66 27.64 19.63
C CYS A 387 15.88 28.50 19.97
N LYS A 388 16.51 28.24 21.12
CA LYS A 388 17.82 28.82 21.45
C LYS A 388 18.90 28.20 20.56
N SER A 389 19.83 29.01 20.06
CA SER A 389 20.93 28.52 19.21
C SER A 389 21.74 27.39 19.85
N GLU A 390 21.95 27.45 21.17
CA GLU A 390 22.64 26.40 21.94
C GLU A 390 21.92 25.04 21.88
N GLN A 391 20.59 25.03 22.05
CA GLN A 391 19.77 23.82 21.97
C GLN A 391 19.78 23.24 20.56
N LYS A 392 19.67 24.10 19.54
CA LYS A 392 19.78 23.71 18.13
C LYS A 392 21.12 23.03 17.83
N CYS A 393 22.22 23.55 18.36
CA CYS A 393 23.55 22.95 18.24
C CYS A 393 23.67 21.58 18.94
N VAL A 394 22.97 21.36 20.06
CA VAL A 394 22.89 20.04 20.72
C VAL A 394 22.17 19.04 19.83
N TRP A 395 20.98 19.39 19.32
CA TRP A 395 20.20 18.52 18.44
C TRP A 395 20.93 18.22 17.13
N LEU A 396 21.61 19.21 16.53
CA LEU A 396 22.42 18.99 15.32
C LEU A 396 23.53 17.95 15.55
N ARG A 397 24.19 17.97 16.71
CA ARG A 397 25.20 16.96 17.07
C ARG A 397 24.58 15.57 17.23
N GLN A 398 23.41 15.48 17.85
CA GLN A 398 22.68 14.21 18.01
C GLN A 398 22.23 13.64 16.66
N LEU A 399 21.59 14.46 15.81
CA LEU A 399 21.14 14.05 14.48
C LEU A 399 22.32 13.58 13.61
N ARG A 400 23.46 14.30 13.64
CA ARG A 400 24.68 13.86 12.94
C ARG A 400 25.21 12.53 13.46
N ARG A 401 25.15 12.31 14.78
CA ARG A 401 25.53 11.03 15.40
C ARG A 401 24.65 9.89 14.89
N TRP A 402 23.32 10.05 14.90
CA TRP A 402 22.41 9.01 14.40
C TRP A 402 22.51 8.79 12.89
N ASN A 403 22.64 9.85 12.10
CA ASN A 403 22.83 9.77 10.65
C ASN A 403 24.13 9.05 10.25
N GLY A 404 25.15 9.11 11.10
CA GLY A 404 26.43 8.41 10.90
C GLY A 404 26.43 6.94 11.29
N VAL A 405 25.33 6.41 11.87
CA VAL A 405 25.23 4.99 12.21
C VAL A 405 24.79 4.20 10.97
N ASP A 406 25.53 3.16 10.62
CA ASP A 406 25.26 2.36 9.42
C ASP A 406 23.84 1.76 9.39
N VAL A 407 23.27 1.38 10.52
CA VAL A 407 21.91 0.82 10.56
C VAL A 407 20.80 1.86 10.35
N CYS A 408 21.14 3.15 10.25
CA CYS A 408 20.16 4.22 10.04
C CYS A 408 19.42 4.04 8.70
N PRO A 409 18.08 4.02 8.71
CA PRO A 409 17.31 3.85 7.48
C PRO A 409 17.52 4.97 6.48
N TRP A 410 17.56 4.61 5.20
CA TRP A 410 17.72 5.53 4.08
C TRP A 410 16.49 6.42 3.92
N GLU A 411 16.49 7.43 3.07
CA GLU A 411 15.30 8.27 2.84
C GLU A 411 14.32 7.62 1.85
N ASP A 412 14.81 7.09 0.71
CA ASP A 412 13.98 6.54 -0.39
C ASP A 412 13.90 5.00 -0.42
N GLY A 413 14.43 4.32 0.61
CA GLY A 413 14.47 2.85 0.71
C GLY A 413 15.82 2.25 0.34
N ASN A 414 16.05 0.98 0.70
CA ASN A 414 17.36 0.29 0.67
C ASN A 414 17.86 -0.08 -0.74
N HIS A 415 17.63 0.73 -1.76
CA HIS A 415 18.16 0.50 -3.11
C HIS A 415 19.14 1.59 -3.54
N GLY A 416 20.10 1.90 -2.66
CA GLY A 416 21.36 2.50 -3.08
C GLY A 416 22.37 1.41 -3.43
N ASN A 417 22.52 1.13 -4.73
CA ASN A 417 23.78 0.69 -5.36
C ASN A 417 24.60 -0.49 -4.78
N GLU A 418 24.00 -1.49 -4.14
CA GLU A 418 24.71 -2.73 -3.77
C GLU A 418 24.00 -3.99 -4.28
N LEU A 419 24.18 -4.28 -5.57
CA LEU A 419 24.23 -5.67 -6.06
C LEU A 419 25.52 -5.80 -6.91
N PRO A 420 26.29 -6.89 -6.78
CA PRO A 420 27.61 -6.98 -7.39
C PRO A 420 27.51 -6.97 -8.91
N ASN A 421 28.31 -6.09 -9.51
CA ASN A 421 28.57 -6.00 -10.94
C ASN A 421 28.83 -7.39 -11.55
N LEU A 422 27.92 -7.84 -12.41
CA LEU A 422 28.26 -8.75 -13.49
C LEU A 422 28.00 -8.03 -14.81
N THR A 423 29.07 -7.96 -15.61
CA THR A 423 29.19 -7.53 -17.01
C THR A 423 29.41 -6.04 -17.32
N HIS A 424 30.70 -5.67 -17.38
CA HIS A 424 31.36 -4.76 -18.33
C HIS A 424 30.59 -4.54 -19.65
N ALA A 425 30.64 -3.42 -20.38
CA ALA A 425 31.34 -2.14 -20.30
C ALA A 425 30.65 -1.17 -21.30
N LEU A 426 30.80 0.15 -21.12
CA LEU A 426 31.28 1.10 -22.13
C LEU A 426 31.51 2.48 -21.47
N PRO A 427 32.59 3.21 -21.80
CA PRO A 427 33.03 4.38 -21.06
C PRO A 427 32.66 5.68 -21.78
N HIS A 428 31.63 6.41 -21.36
CA HIS A 428 31.43 7.80 -21.83
C HIS A 428 30.89 8.69 -20.70
N GLY A 429 31.82 9.38 -20.04
CA GLY A 429 31.75 10.74 -19.49
C GLY A 429 30.52 11.21 -18.71
N ASN A 430 30.55 11.05 -17.38
CA ASN A 430 30.51 12.18 -16.44
C ASN A 430 30.94 11.71 -15.03
N PRO A 431 32.04 12.20 -14.43
CA PRO A 431 32.60 11.66 -13.19
C PRO A 431 32.03 12.32 -11.91
N ASP A 432 30.71 12.52 -11.81
CA ASP A 432 30.14 13.22 -10.63
C ASP A 432 28.83 12.64 -10.05
N LEU A 433 28.40 11.44 -10.46
CA LEU A 433 27.22 10.78 -9.87
C LEU A 433 27.56 9.83 -8.70
N SER A 434 28.86 9.58 -8.44
CA SER A 434 29.35 8.74 -7.35
C SER A 434 29.58 9.49 -6.03
N SER A 435 29.25 10.79 -5.95
CA SER A 435 29.51 11.65 -4.79
C SER A 435 28.24 12.18 -4.09
N ARG A 436 27.03 11.67 -4.43
CA ARG A 436 25.82 12.05 -3.69
C ARG A 436 25.91 11.50 -2.25
N PRO A 437 25.88 12.36 -1.21
CA PRO A 437 25.96 11.91 0.17
C PRO A 437 24.78 10.98 0.48
N HIS A 438 25.04 9.92 1.25
CA HIS A 438 24.02 8.99 1.74
C HIS A 438 22.90 9.76 2.45
N ARG A 439 21.69 9.79 1.86
CA ARG A 439 20.52 10.43 2.45
C ARG A 439 19.76 9.45 3.34
N THR A 440 19.71 9.75 4.63
CA THR A 440 18.90 9.03 5.63
C THR A 440 17.64 9.83 5.95
N VAL A 441 16.74 9.23 6.71
CA VAL A 441 15.54 9.88 7.26
C VAL A 441 15.83 11.17 8.06
N PHE A 442 17.05 11.36 8.57
CA PHE A 442 17.44 12.56 9.32
C PHE A 442 18.10 13.64 8.47
N THR A 443 18.46 13.36 7.21
CA THR A 443 19.25 14.29 6.38
C THR A 443 18.54 15.63 6.20
N ARG A 444 17.23 15.62 5.92
CA ARG A 444 16.44 16.87 5.81
C ARG A 444 16.42 17.67 7.12
N ALA A 445 16.35 17.02 8.28
CA ALA A 445 16.39 17.70 9.58
C ALA A 445 17.76 18.32 9.87
N ILE A 446 18.84 17.67 9.45
CA ILE A 446 20.20 18.22 9.52
C ILE A 446 20.33 19.45 8.62
N GLU A 447 19.85 19.38 7.38
CA GLU A 447 19.84 20.51 6.43
C GLU A 447 18.98 21.69 6.98
N ALA A 448 17.86 21.38 7.65
CA ALA A 448 16.99 22.38 8.26
C ALA A 448 17.63 23.11 9.47
N CYS A 449 18.71 22.56 10.05
CA CYS A 449 19.43 23.25 11.13
C CYS A 449 20.06 24.57 10.67
N ASP A 450 20.34 24.73 9.38
CA ASP A 450 20.94 25.94 8.82
C ASP A 450 19.88 27.02 8.49
N LEU A 451 18.59 26.67 8.55
CA LEU A 451 17.49 27.59 8.28
C LEU A 451 17.21 28.50 9.47
N HIS A 452 17.03 29.79 9.21
CA HIS A 452 16.69 30.80 10.20
C HIS A 452 15.33 31.44 9.94
N TRP A 453 14.77 32.06 10.98
CA TRP A 453 13.53 32.83 10.93
C TRP A 453 13.75 34.34 10.77
N GLN A 454 15.00 34.81 10.75
CA GLN A 454 15.37 36.24 10.79
C GLN A 454 15.10 37.02 9.49
N ASP A 455 14.63 36.38 8.42
CA ASP A 455 14.36 37.05 7.16
C ASP A 455 13.27 38.13 7.34
N THR A 456 13.57 39.36 6.90
CA THR A 456 12.70 40.51 7.12
C THR A 456 11.34 40.39 6.42
N HIS A 457 11.29 39.74 5.26
CA HIS A 457 10.04 39.51 4.52
C HIS A 457 9.24 38.38 5.15
N LEU A 458 9.90 37.28 5.56
CA LEU A 458 9.26 36.20 6.31
C LEU A 458 8.62 36.71 7.60
N GLN A 459 9.34 37.55 8.36
CA GLN A 459 8.83 38.18 9.58
C GLN A 459 7.60 39.04 9.29
N ARG A 460 7.61 39.85 8.23
CA ARG A 460 6.43 40.65 7.81
C ARG A 460 5.23 39.77 7.46
N ILE A 461 5.44 38.62 6.82
CA ILE A 461 4.36 37.68 6.49
C ILE A 461 3.72 37.13 7.76
N ILE A 462 4.52 36.66 8.73
CA ILE A 462 4.00 36.01 9.94
C ILE A 462 3.47 37.00 10.98
N THR A 463 3.98 38.25 11.06
CA THR A 463 3.52 39.26 12.04
C THR A 463 2.30 40.08 11.58
N HIS A 464 1.91 39.99 10.30
CA HIS A 464 0.73 40.68 9.74
C HIS A 464 0.82 42.22 9.70
N ASP A 465 2.02 42.81 9.67
CA ASP A 465 2.19 44.27 9.49
C ASP A 465 1.93 44.77 8.05
N LEU A 466 1.58 43.86 7.14
CA LEU A 466 1.45 44.13 5.70
C LEU A 466 0.14 44.87 5.32
N TYR A 467 -0.88 44.84 6.17
CA TYR A 467 -2.22 45.35 5.83
C TYR A 467 -2.53 46.73 6.41
N THR A 468 -1.75 47.20 7.39
CA THR A 468 -1.97 48.50 8.06
C THR A 468 -1.28 49.66 7.34
N HIS A 469 -0.32 49.42 6.45
CA HIS A 469 0.51 50.48 5.85
C HIS A 469 0.57 50.50 4.31
N SER A 470 -0.06 49.56 3.62
CA SER A 470 -0.02 49.46 2.15
C SER A 470 -0.82 50.55 1.40
N HIS A 471 -1.62 51.37 2.08
CA HIS A 471 -2.31 52.50 1.46
C HIS A 471 -1.56 53.84 1.52
N ALA A 472 -0.41 53.95 2.21
CA ALA A 472 0.25 55.25 2.42
C ALA A 472 1.59 55.45 1.71
N HIS A 473 2.30 54.39 1.27
CA HIS A 473 3.71 54.54 0.80
C HIS A 473 4.05 53.93 -0.56
N CYS A 474 3.09 53.43 -1.34
CA CYS A 474 3.36 52.84 -2.65
C CYS A 474 3.54 53.86 -3.81
N HIS A 475 4.03 55.08 -3.54
CA HIS A 475 4.33 56.05 -4.61
C HIS A 475 5.78 56.52 -4.71
N HIS A 476 6.68 56.11 -3.82
CA HIS A 476 8.11 56.38 -4.00
C HIS A 476 8.95 55.22 -3.51
N ASP A 477 9.30 54.30 -4.40
CA ASP A 477 10.68 53.83 -4.52
C ASP A 477 10.87 53.03 -5.81
N ASN A 478 11.58 53.65 -6.74
CA ASN A 478 11.88 53.16 -8.07
C ASN A 478 13.13 52.26 -8.04
N HIS A 479 13.07 51.16 -7.28
CA HIS A 479 14.08 50.10 -7.30
C HIS A 479 13.41 48.75 -7.56
N GLY A 480 13.76 48.12 -8.69
CA GLY A 480 13.12 46.93 -9.28
C GLY A 480 13.12 45.61 -8.50
N SER A 481 13.22 45.63 -7.17
CA SER A 481 13.21 44.45 -6.29
C SER A 481 11.85 44.23 -5.58
N ALA A 482 11.03 45.28 -5.43
CA ALA A 482 9.74 45.17 -4.73
C ALA A 482 8.68 44.35 -5.50
N GLY A 483 8.76 44.29 -6.83
CA GLY A 483 7.85 43.50 -7.68
C GLY A 483 8.05 41.97 -7.61
N ALA A 484 9.10 41.50 -6.92
CA ALA A 484 9.37 40.08 -6.71
C ALA A 484 8.68 39.52 -5.47
N LEU A 485 8.47 40.32 -4.42
CA LEU A 485 8.01 39.86 -3.11
C LEU A 485 6.48 39.84 -2.95
N PHE A 486 5.77 40.55 -3.82
CA PHE A 486 4.31 40.62 -3.84
C PHE A 486 3.79 40.30 -5.24
N ASP A 487 2.55 39.81 -5.32
CA ASP A 487 1.86 39.63 -6.59
C ASP A 487 1.22 40.95 -7.10
N ALA A 488 0.65 40.90 -8.31
CA ALA A 488 0.00 42.07 -8.91
C ALA A 488 -1.23 42.59 -8.14
N ARG A 489 -1.75 41.81 -7.19
CA ARG A 489 -2.87 42.17 -6.30
C ARG A 489 -2.37 42.66 -4.94
N GLY A 490 -1.05 42.73 -4.72
CA GLY A 490 -0.42 43.15 -3.46
C GLY A 490 -0.31 42.06 -2.40
N TRP A 491 -0.58 40.78 -2.73
CA TRP A 491 -0.45 39.67 -1.79
C TRP A 491 1.01 39.23 -1.64
N PRO A 492 1.45 38.86 -0.43
CA PRO A 492 2.80 38.39 -0.21
C PRO A 492 3.07 37.07 -0.92
N LEU A 493 4.32 36.92 -1.38
CA LEU A 493 4.86 35.72 -2.00
C LEU A 493 6.10 35.26 -1.23
N TRP A 494 6.23 33.95 -1.04
CA TRP A 494 7.40 33.33 -0.41
C TRP A 494 8.14 32.42 -1.40
N HIS A 495 9.43 32.70 -1.66
CA HIS A 495 10.23 32.10 -2.72
C HIS A 495 11.33 31.15 -2.18
N GLU A 496 10.96 30.26 -1.28
CA GLU A 496 11.84 29.18 -0.79
C GLU A 496 11.49 27.86 -1.50
N HIS A 497 12.37 26.87 -1.39
CA HIS A 497 12.09 25.52 -1.85
C HIS A 497 10.78 25.00 -1.21
N ILE A 498 9.83 24.53 -2.02
CA ILE A 498 8.43 24.34 -1.58
C ILE A 498 8.29 23.34 -0.43
N PRO A 499 8.87 22.12 -0.48
CA PRO A 499 8.92 21.22 0.67
C PRO A 499 9.47 21.87 1.95
N THR A 500 10.54 22.67 1.83
CA THR A 500 11.18 23.36 2.95
C THR A 500 10.26 24.45 3.54
N ALA A 501 9.61 25.23 2.68
CA ALA A 501 8.66 26.25 3.08
C ALA A 501 7.42 25.63 3.77
N CYS A 502 6.93 24.50 3.27
CA CYS A 502 5.82 23.78 3.90
C CYS A 502 6.22 23.16 5.25
N ALA A 503 7.47 22.70 5.40
CA ALA A 503 7.96 22.25 6.70
C ALA A 503 8.02 23.39 7.74
N ARG A 504 8.23 24.65 7.33
CA ARG A 504 8.07 25.81 8.23
C ARG A 504 6.61 26.01 8.65
N VAL A 505 5.65 25.79 7.76
CA VAL A 505 4.22 25.81 8.08
C VAL A 505 3.88 24.71 9.09
N ASP A 506 4.34 23.47 8.86
CA ASP A 506 4.09 22.37 9.79
C ASP A 506 4.75 22.61 11.16
N ALA A 507 5.97 23.16 11.18
CA ALA A 507 6.63 23.55 12.41
C ALA A 507 5.82 24.62 13.18
N LEU A 508 5.35 25.69 12.50
CA LEU A 508 4.52 26.70 13.15
C LEU A 508 3.23 26.10 13.74
N ARG A 509 2.54 25.22 13.00
CA ARG A 509 1.35 24.50 13.51
C ARG A 509 1.68 23.65 14.71
N SER A 510 2.75 22.85 14.60
CA SER A 510 3.21 21.93 15.65
C SER A 510 3.69 22.65 16.91
N HIS A 511 4.10 23.92 16.83
CA HIS A 511 4.51 24.75 17.99
C HIS A 511 3.41 25.72 18.50
N GLY A 512 2.18 25.56 18.03
CA GLY A 512 1.03 26.34 18.51
C GLY A 512 0.97 27.77 17.96
N TYR A 513 1.37 27.96 16.70
CA TYR A 513 1.26 29.21 15.93
C TYR A 513 0.37 29.03 14.68
N PRO A 514 -0.92 28.65 14.84
CA PRO A 514 -1.78 28.31 13.71
C PRO A 514 -2.07 29.51 12.79
N ARG A 515 -2.08 30.74 13.33
CA ARG A 515 -2.32 31.96 12.55
C ARG A 515 -1.13 32.29 11.66
N GLU A 516 0.07 32.26 12.21
CA GLU A 516 1.33 32.48 11.51
C GLU A 516 1.55 31.42 10.43
N ALA A 517 1.22 30.15 10.75
CA ALA A 517 1.25 29.06 9.80
C ALA A 517 0.29 29.31 8.62
N LEU A 518 -0.94 29.75 8.89
CA LEU A 518 -1.93 30.06 7.86
C LEU A 518 -1.44 31.19 6.94
N LEU A 519 -0.87 32.26 7.49
CA LEU A 519 -0.35 33.39 6.70
C LEU A 519 0.79 32.96 5.78
N LEU A 520 1.72 32.15 6.30
CA LEU A 520 2.81 31.59 5.52
C LEU A 520 2.29 30.63 4.45
N ALA A 521 1.31 29.77 4.78
CA ALA A 521 0.68 28.86 3.82
C ALA A 521 0.04 29.62 2.64
N ILE A 522 -0.72 30.69 2.92
CA ILE A 522 -1.31 31.53 1.88
C ILE A 522 -0.23 32.15 0.98
N ALA A 523 0.87 32.66 1.56
CA ALA A 523 1.97 33.23 0.79
C ALA A 523 2.66 32.19 -0.10
N ILE A 524 2.84 30.96 0.38
CA ILE A 524 3.39 29.84 -0.41
C ILE A 524 2.44 29.45 -1.54
N VAL A 525 1.14 29.35 -1.28
CA VAL A 525 0.15 29.00 -2.31
C VAL A 525 0.08 30.08 -3.40
N ASN A 526 0.15 31.35 -3.03
CA ASN A 526 0.22 32.43 -4.02
C ASN A 526 1.48 32.31 -4.89
N THR A 527 2.62 31.91 -4.31
CA THR A 527 3.83 31.59 -5.09
C THR A 527 3.61 30.41 -6.03
N LEU A 528 2.97 29.32 -5.57
CA LEU A 528 2.63 28.15 -6.39
C LEU A 528 1.78 28.53 -7.60
N ILE A 529 0.71 29.31 -7.38
CA ILE A 529 -0.18 29.79 -8.45
C ILE A 529 0.59 30.67 -9.44
N ARG A 530 1.45 31.58 -8.95
CA ARG A 530 2.29 32.44 -9.80
C ARG A 530 3.30 31.62 -10.61
N GLN A 531 3.92 30.60 -10.01
CA GLN A 531 4.84 29.69 -10.69
C GLN A 531 4.13 28.90 -11.80
N GLN A 532 2.93 28.37 -11.53
CA GLN A 532 2.12 27.66 -12.51
C GLN A 532 1.78 28.56 -13.72
N GLN A 533 1.39 29.82 -13.47
CA GLN A 533 1.11 30.81 -14.52
C GLN A 533 2.36 31.11 -15.36
N LYS A 534 3.50 31.36 -14.71
CA LYS A 534 4.78 31.62 -15.39
C LYS A 534 5.21 30.44 -16.27
N HIS A 535 5.06 29.21 -15.78
CA HIS A 535 5.36 28.00 -16.56
C HIS A 535 4.47 27.88 -17.80
N LEU A 536 3.18 28.19 -17.69
CA LEU A 536 2.27 28.21 -18.82
C LEU A 536 2.68 29.26 -19.87
N GLU A 537 3.04 30.47 -19.45
CA GLU A 537 3.50 31.54 -20.35
C GLU A 537 4.82 31.18 -21.07
N LEU A 538 5.77 30.59 -20.34
CA LEU A 538 7.03 30.09 -20.89
C LEU A 538 6.79 28.98 -21.91
N PHE A 539 5.88 28.06 -21.63
CA PHE A 539 5.55 27.00 -22.59
C PHE A 539 4.84 27.57 -23.83
N ARG A 540 3.88 28.49 -23.66
CA ARG A 540 3.17 29.12 -24.79
C ARG A 540 4.13 29.83 -25.75
N SER A 541 5.19 30.47 -25.24
CA SER A 541 6.20 31.12 -26.09
C SER A 541 7.09 30.13 -26.86
N HIS A 542 7.42 28.96 -26.28
CA HIS A 542 8.32 27.97 -26.88
C HIS A 542 7.61 26.74 -27.49
N LYS A 543 6.27 26.71 -27.49
CA LYS A 543 5.44 25.55 -27.87
C LYS A 543 5.81 24.96 -29.24
N LYS A 544 6.02 25.81 -30.25
CA LYS A 544 6.31 25.37 -31.63
C LYS A 544 7.61 24.56 -31.74
N GLU A 545 8.65 24.97 -31.00
CA GLU A 545 9.95 24.31 -31.04
C GLU A 545 9.93 22.97 -30.29
N LEU A 546 9.31 22.94 -29.11
CA LEU A 546 9.25 21.74 -28.27
C LEU A 546 8.36 20.65 -28.88
N LEU A 547 7.24 21.01 -29.52
CA LEU A 547 6.38 20.05 -30.21
C LEU A 547 7.07 19.42 -31.43
N HIS A 548 7.95 20.16 -32.12
CA HIS A 548 8.70 19.61 -33.26
C HIS A 548 9.69 18.53 -32.83
N LYS A 549 10.27 18.65 -31.62
CA LYS A 549 11.21 17.66 -31.07
C LYS A 549 10.52 16.39 -30.54
N GLY A 550 9.22 16.44 -30.26
CA GLY A 550 8.41 15.28 -29.81
C GLY A 550 8.76 14.70 -28.44
N MET A 551 9.88 15.11 -27.83
CA MET A 551 10.40 14.64 -26.54
C MET A 551 10.85 15.84 -25.70
N THR A 552 10.67 15.76 -24.38
CA THR A 552 11.11 16.79 -23.43
C THR A 552 12.12 16.22 -22.43
N SER A 553 13.16 16.98 -22.11
CA SER A 553 14.06 16.73 -20.98
C SER A 553 13.66 17.52 -19.72
N VAL A 554 12.65 18.40 -19.83
CA VAL A 554 12.13 19.16 -18.70
C VAL A 554 11.31 18.21 -17.83
N THR A 555 11.78 17.98 -16.60
CA THR A 555 11.12 17.14 -15.62
C THR A 555 11.43 17.61 -14.20
N ASN A 556 10.47 17.48 -13.28
CA ASN A 556 10.73 17.69 -11.86
C ASN A 556 11.30 16.41 -11.24
N MET A 557 12.53 16.49 -10.74
CA MET A 557 13.21 15.38 -10.06
C MET A 557 12.61 15.09 -8.67
N GLU A 558 11.98 16.09 -8.05
CA GLU A 558 11.34 15.97 -6.75
C GLU A 558 9.83 16.16 -6.90
N GLY A 559 9.08 15.11 -6.61
CA GLY A 559 7.62 15.13 -6.61
C GLY A 559 7.07 15.61 -5.27
N TRP A 560 6.04 16.46 -5.30
CA TRP A 560 5.41 16.96 -4.07
C TRP A 560 4.49 15.93 -3.41
N VAL A 561 3.82 15.09 -4.20
CA VAL A 561 2.99 13.98 -3.71
C VAL A 561 3.87 12.76 -3.44
N GLY A 562 3.79 12.20 -2.24
CA GLY A 562 4.68 11.13 -1.77
C GLY A 562 5.99 11.61 -1.13
N HIS A 563 6.22 12.93 -1.12
CA HIS A 563 7.39 13.54 -0.49
C HIS A 563 7.40 13.32 1.04
N PRO A 564 8.55 13.05 1.69
CA PRO A 564 8.61 12.81 3.14
C PRO A 564 8.09 13.94 4.02
N LEU A 565 8.22 15.20 3.58
CA LEU A 565 7.69 16.38 4.27
C LEU A 565 6.22 16.72 3.92
N ASP A 566 5.56 15.91 3.09
CA ASP A 566 4.17 16.08 2.66
C ASP A 566 3.72 17.56 2.44
N PRO A 567 4.33 18.29 1.50
CA PRO A 567 4.09 19.72 1.35
C PRO A 567 2.64 20.05 0.99
N ILE A 568 2.04 19.29 0.09
CA ILE A 568 0.67 19.54 -0.38
C ILE A 568 -0.34 19.14 0.69
N GLY A 569 -0.16 18.00 1.36
CA GLY A 569 -1.04 17.62 2.47
C GLY A 569 -0.95 18.59 3.65
N THR A 570 0.24 19.13 3.93
CA THR A 570 0.45 20.18 4.95
C THR A 570 -0.31 21.45 4.61
N LEU A 571 -0.15 22.00 3.40
CA LEU A 571 -0.85 23.21 2.98
C LEU A 571 -2.37 23.00 2.95
N PHE A 572 -2.82 21.88 2.40
CA PHE A 572 -4.23 21.52 2.32
C PHE A 572 -4.88 21.45 3.70
N SER A 573 -4.29 20.71 4.64
CA SER A 573 -4.82 20.57 6.01
C SER A 573 -4.79 21.91 6.76
N THR A 574 -3.72 22.71 6.61
CA THR A 574 -3.62 24.04 7.22
C THR A 574 -4.76 24.98 6.81
N LEU A 575 -5.11 24.95 5.52
CA LEU A 575 -6.18 25.78 4.95
C LEU A 575 -7.58 25.26 5.30
N LEU A 576 -7.75 23.94 5.48
CA LEU A 576 -9.03 23.33 5.88
C LEU A 576 -9.34 23.45 7.38
N ASP A 577 -8.37 23.16 8.25
CA ASP A 577 -8.56 23.13 9.71
C ASP A 577 -9.02 24.50 10.24
N THR A 578 -8.54 25.58 9.62
CA THR A 578 -8.89 26.95 9.96
C THR A 578 -10.27 27.37 9.46
N GLY A 579 -10.83 26.63 8.49
CA GLY A 579 -12.20 26.79 8.00
C GLY A 579 -13.26 26.06 8.85
N ARG A 580 -12.87 25.04 9.64
CA ARG A 580 -13.79 24.18 10.42
C ARG A 580 -13.83 24.45 11.94
N GLY A 581 -12.95 25.29 12.50
CA GLY A 581 -12.75 25.40 13.96
C GLY A 581 -13.85 26.08 14.80
N ASP A 582 -14.19 25.39 15.91
CA ASP A 582 -15.02 25.67 17.10
C ASP A 582 -15.45 27.13 17.44
N GLU A 583 -16.66 27.21 18.00
CA GLU A 583 -17.29 28.42 18.60
C GLU A 583 -16.39 29.18 19.59
N GLU A 584 -15.47 28.50 20.30
CA GLU A 584 -14.51 29.14 21.22
C GLU A 584 -13.36 29.87 20.48
N GLY A 585 -12.94 29.37 19.31
CA GLY A 585 -11.94 30.01 18.44
C GLY A 585 -12.52 31.16 17.63
N ARG A 586 -13.82 31.11 17.31
CA ARG A 586 -14.56 32.22 16.70
C ARG A 586 -14.58 33.44 17.61
N ASN A 587 -14.76 33.28 18.92
CA ASN A 587 -14.82 34.43 19.84
C ASN A 587 -13.47 35.17 19.98
N ALA A 588 -12.32 34.47 19.89
CA ALA A 588 -11.01 35.15 19.86
C ALA A 588 -10.73 35.88 18.53
N PHE A 589 -11.37 35.47 17.43
CA PHE A 589 -11.33 36.18 16.14
C PHE A 589 -12.40 37.28 16.01
N LEU A 590 -13.51 37.17 16.76
CA LEU A 590 -14.65 38.10 16.73
C LEU A 590 -14.54 39.25 17.75
N ASP A 591 -13.73 39.14 18.81
CA ASP A 591 -13.55 40.21 19.81
C ASP A 591 -12.75 41.44 19.32
N PHE A 592 -12.31 41.45 18.05
CA PHE A 592 -11.75 42.62 17.37
C PHE A 592 -12.79 43.42 16.55
N SER A 593 -14.09 43.16 16.72
CA SER A 593 -15.17 44.01 16.21
C SER A 593 -15.33 45.32 17.01
N GLY A 594 -14.22 46.01 17.26
CA GLY A 594 -14.17 47.38 17.76
C GLY A 594 -13.60 48.30 16.68
N LYS A 595 -14.46 48.82 15.78
CA LYS A 595 -14.18 49.95 14.87
C LYS A 595 -13.02 49.80 13.86
N CYS A 596 -12.79 48.61 13.30
CA CYS A 596 -12.06 48.47 12.04
C CYS A 596 -12.98 47.83 10.99
N THR A 597 -13.52 48.64 10.08
CA THR A 597 -14.29 48.20 8.91
C THR A 597 -13.39 47.53 7.87
N HIS A 598 -12.75 46.40 8.18
CA HIS A 598 -12.21 45.46 7.19
C HIS A 598 -11.99 44.10 7.85
N PRO A 599 -13.00 43.22 7.92
CA PRO A 599 -12.72 41.80 8.10
C PRO A 599 -11.92 41.36 6.87
N LEU A 600 -10.82 40.62 7.07
CA LEU A 600 -10.05 39.87 6.06
C LEU A 600 -10.75 39.86 4.69
N ALA A 601 -10.55 40.91 3.90
CA ALA A 601 -11.12 41.02 2.57
C ALA A 601 -10.24 40.19 1.64
N LEU A 602 -10.25 38.87 1.85
CA LEU A 602 -10.16 37.92 0.75
C LEU A 602 -11.11 38.46 -0.30
N SER A 603 -10.52 38.96 -1.39
CA SER A 603 -11.28 39.47 -2.54
C SER A 603 -12.43 38.53 -2.82
N ARG A 604 -13.59 39.12 -3.08
CA ARG A 604 -14.92 38.58 -3.39
C ARG A 604 -14.98 37.46 -4.46
N SER A 605 -14.07 36.48 -4.44
CA SER A 605 -13.92 35.42 -5.44
C SER A 605 -13.36 34.08 -4.95
N LEU A 606 -12.63 33.95 -3.83
CA LEU A 606 -12.09 32.65 -3.38
C LEU A 606 -12.06 32.51 -1.84
N SER A 607 -12.69 31.47 -1.30
CA SER A 607 -12.64 31.10 0.13
C SER A 607 -11.32 30.40 0.50
N LEU A 608 -10.95 30.30 1.78
CA LEU A 608 -9.79 29.47 2.21
C LEU A 608 -9.92 28.02 1.72
N PHE A 609 -11.15 27.52 1.70
CA PHE A 609 -11.52 26.23 1.16
C PHE A 609 -11.21 26.09 -0.35
N SER A 610 -11.54 27.13 -1.12
CA SER A 610 -11.19 27.23 -2.54
C SER A 610 -9.69 27.17 -2.77
N LEU A 611 -8.91 27.85 -1.92
CA LEU A 611 -7.46 27.86 -1.99
C LEU A 611 -6.86 26.49 -1.63
N ALA A 612 -7.43 25.79 -0.66
CA ALA A 612 -7.04 24.43 -0.30
C ALA A 612 -7.22 23.49 -1.49
N VAL A 613 -8.41 23.48 -2.09
CA VAL A 613 -8.73 22.67 -3.27
C VAL A 613 -7.81 23.01 -4.44
N GLU A 614 -7.61 24.30 -4.76
CA GLU A 614 -6.70 24.72 -5.84
C GLU A 614 -5.27 24.22 -5.60
N THR A 615 -4.78 24.28 -4.36
CA THR A 615 -3.44 23.78 -3.98
C THR A 615 -3.31 22.28 -4.18
N ALA A 616 -4.32 21.50 -3.76
CA ALA A 616 -4.31 20.06 -3.93
C ALA A 616 -4.32 19.66 -5.42
N LEU A 617 -5.13 20.34 -6.25
CA LEU A 617 -5.18 20.10 -7.70
C LEU A 617 -3.84 20.44 -8.40
N ILE A 618 -3.18 21.53 -8.00
CA ILE A 618 -1.83 21.89 -8.48
C ILE A 618 -0.83 20.81 -8.09
N GLY A 619 -0.89 20.34 -6.84
CA GLY A 619 -0.01 19.31 -6.30
C GLY A 619 -0.14 17.97 -7.01
N LEU A 620 -1.37 17.48 -7.13
CA LEU A 620 -1.69 16.21 -7.81
C LEU A 620 -1.33 16.25 -9.30
N GLY A 621 -1.54 17.39 -9.95
CA GLY A 621 -1.26 17.57 -11.38
C GLY A 621 0.21 17.84 -11.73
N GLN A 622 1.10 17.93 -10.75
CA GLN A 622 2.53 18.16 -11.00
C GLN A 622 3.14 17.01 -11.81
N GLN A 623 3.77 17.34 -12.94
CA GLN A 623 4.64 16.39 -13.63
C GLN A 623 5.83 16.07 -12.70
N ARG A 624 6.10 14.79 -12.46
CA ARG A 624 7.18 14.31 -11.58
C ARG A 624 7.75 12.98 -12.07
N VAL A 625 9.04 12.76 -11.88
CA VAL A 625 9.69 11.46 -12.16
C VAL A 625 9.19 10.41 -11.16
N MET A 626 9.01 9.17 -11.61
CA MET A 626 8.75 8.04 -10.72
C MET A 626 9.96 7.82 -9.79
N PRO A 627 9.80 7.82 -8.45
CA PRO A 627 10.93 7.64 -7.55
C PRO A 627 11.52 6.22 -7.63
N ASP A 628 12.78 6.11 -7.22
CA ASP A 628 13.49 4.85 -7.14
C ASP A 628 13.06 4.03 -5.93
N GLY A 629 12.90 2.72 -6.12
CA GLY A 629 12.58 1.77 -5.04
C GLY A 629 11.08 1.54 -4.82
N LEU A 630 10.73 0.31 -4.45
CA LEU A 630 9.34 -0.14 -4.27
C LEU A 630 8.57 0.74 -3.26
N TYR A 631 9.14 0.97 -2.08
CA TYR A 631 8.47 1.73 -1.02
C TYR A 631 8.16 3.18 -1.45
N ALA A 632 9.09 3.86 -2.11
CA ALA A 632 8.86 5.23 -2.57
C ALA A 632 7.77 5.29 -3.64
N GLN A 633 7.72 4.32 -4.55
CA GLN A 633 6.66 4.21 -5.57
C GLN A 633 5.29 3.95 -4.94
N GLU A 634 5.21 3.03 -3.98
CA GLU A 634 3.97 2.74 -3.24
C GLU A 634 3.53 3.92 -2.36
N LYS A 635 4.48 4.65 -1.76
CA LYS A 635 4.20 5.86 -0.98
C LYS A 635 3.60 6.96 -1.86
N VAL A 636 4.09 7.15 -3.09
CA VAL A 636 3.47 8.09 -4.05
C VAL A 636 2.02 7.69 -4.33
N CYS A 637 1.76 6.42 -4.63
CA CYS A 637 0.39 5.94 -4.91
C CYS A 637 -0.53 6.14 -3.70
N ARG A 638 -0.07 5.76 -2.50
CA ARG A 638 -0.83 5.87 -1.26
C ARG A 638 -1.14 7.32 -0.89
N ASN A 639 -0.15 8.22 -0.99
CA ASN A 639 -0.36 9.64 -0.67
C ASN A 639 -1.26 10.33 -1.71
N GLU A 640 -1.18 9.92 -2.98
CA GLU A 640 -2.14 10.36 -4.01
C GLU A 640 -3.57 9.94 -3.65
N GLU A 641 -3.79 8.66 -3.32
CA GLU A 641 -5.09 8.15 -2.90
C GLU A 641 -5.62 8.83 -1.63
N GLN A 642 -4.77 9.04 -0.62
CA GLN A 642 -5.15 9.72 0.63
C GLN A 642 -5.57 11.19 0.38
N LEU A 643 -4.84 11.92 -0.45
CA LEU A 643 -5.20 13.30 -0.78
C LEU A 643 -6.50 13.36 -1.61
N LEU A 644 -6.71 12.41 -2.52
CA LEU A 644 -7.95 12.28 -3.27
C LEU A 644 -9.15 11.92 -2.39
N ALA A 645 -8.98 11.05 -1.38
CA ALA A 645 -10.02 10.73 -0.41
C ALA A 645 -10.47 11.99 0.36
N LYS A 646 -9.51 12.77 0.88
CA LYS A 646 -9.82 14.05 1.54
C LYS A 646 -10.52 15.05 0.61
N LEU A 647 -10.20 15.04 -0.68
CA LEU A 647 -10.88 15.87 -1.69
C LEU A 647 -12.29 15.34 -2.05
N GLN A 648 -12.60 14.06 -1.83
CA GLN A 648 -13.94 13.50 -2.05
C GLN A 648 -14.90 13.87 -0.92
N GLU A 649 -14.40 14.13 0.29
CA GLU A 649 -15.17 14.65 1.42
C GLU A 649 -15.63 16.11 1.23
N VAL A 650 -15.05 16.80 0.24
CA VAL A 650 -15.37 18.18 -0.10
C VAL A 650 -16.57 18.23 -1.05
N GLU A 651 -17.68 18.80 -0.59
CA GLU A 651 -18.85 19.07 -1.43
C GLU A 651 -18.53 20.14 -2.50
N LEU A 652 -18.84 19.84 -3.76
CA LEU A 652 -18.56 20.71 -4.90
C LEU A 652 -19.68 21.74 -5.11
N ASP A 653 -19.41 23.00 -4.76
CA ASP A 653 -20.27 24.14 -5.11
C ASP A 653 -19.88 24.78 -6.46
N ASP A 654 -20.70 25.74 -6.94
CA ASP A 654 -20.45 26.44 -8.21
C ASP A 654 -19.11 27.19 -8.26
N ALA A 655 -18.57 27.61 -7.11
CA ALA A 655 -17.29 28.30 -7.04
C ALA A 655 -16.12 27.32 -7.21
N LEU A 656 -16.18 26.16 -6.54
CA LEU A 656 -15.22 25.09 -6.65
C LEU A 656 -15.24 24.46 -8.05
N VAL A 657 -16.41 24.26 -8.65
CA VAL A 657 -16.51 23.78 -10.03
C VAL A 657 -15.77 24.71 -11.00
N LYS A 658 -15.80 26.04 -10.78
CA LYS A 658 -15.00 26.99 -11.59
C LYS A 658 -13.50 26.79 -11.39
N ILE A 659 -13.05 26.48 -10.18
CA ILE A 659 -11.64 26.18 -9.88
C ILE A 659 -11.21 24.88 -10.53
N PHE A 660 -12.01 23.81 -10.42
CA PHE A 660 -11.75 22.54 -11.09
C PHE A 660 -11.63 22.72 -12.61
N ARG A 661 -12.56 23.47 -13.23
CA ARG A 661 -12.48 23.79 -14.67
C ARG A 661 -11.23 24.59 -15.01
N LYS A 662 -10.93 25.65 -14.25
CA LYS A 662 -9.74 26.48 -14.45
C LYS A 662 -8.47 25.62 -14.36
N GLN A 663 -8.32 24.84 -13.30
CA GLN A 663 -7.15 24.00 -13.08
C GLN A 663 -7.03 22.88 -14.11
N ALA A 664 -8.13 22.23 -14.50
CA ALA A 664 -8.15 21.27 -15.59
C ALA A 664 -7.62 21.83 -16.92
N ILE A 665 -8.05 23.04 -17.30
CA ILE A 665 -7.55 23.72 -18.51
C ILE A 665 -6.06 24.02 -18.38
N PHE A 666 -5.62 24.55 -17.24
CA PHE A 666 -4.21 24.78 -16.96
C PHE A 666 -3.38 23.50 -17.12
N LEU A 667 -3.83 22.39 -16.53
CA LEU A 667 -3.12 21.12 -16.59
C LEU A 667 -3.01 20.57 -18.02
N LEU A 668 -4.02 20.78 -18.87
CA LEU A 668 -3.97 20.36 -20.28
C LEU A 668 -3.01 21.22 -21.12
N GLU A 669 -2.89 22.51 -20.81
CA GLU A 669 -2.13 23.49 -21.58
C GLU A 669 -0.69 23.73 -21.09
N ALA A 670 -0.36 23.36 -19.85
CA ALA A 670 0.91 23.67 -19.20
C ALA A 670 2.15 22.91 -19.74
N GLY A 671 2.01 22.16 -20.84
CA GLY A 671 3.14 21.49 -21.49
C GLY A 671 3.91 20.54 -20.56
N PRO A 672 5.25 20.52 -20.56
CA PRO A 672 6.04 19.58 -19.78
C PRO A 672 5.97 19.76 -18.25
N TYR A 673 5.33 20.84 -17.77
CA TYR A 673 5.22 21.14 -16.35
C TYR A 673 4.01 20.50 -15.66
N SER A 674 3.11 19.89 -16.43
CA SER A 674 1.88 19.22 -15.93
C SER A 674 1.87 17.75 -16.33
N GLY A 675 1.45 16.87 -15.41
CA GLY A 675 1.28 15.44 -15.67
C GLY A 675 0.21 15.12 -16.73
N LEU A 676 -0.61 16.11 -17.08
CA LEU A 676 -1.62 16.03 -18.15
C LEU A 676 -1.28 16.92 -19.37
N GLY A 677 -0.07 17.47 -19.42
CA GLY A 677 0.34 18.35 -20.50
C GLY A 677 0.52 17.63 -21.84
N GLU A 678 0.63 18.40 -22.94
CA GLU A 678 0.80 17.84 -24.29
C GLU A 678 2.09 17.01 -24.44
N LEU A 679 3.18 17.43 -23.78
CA LEU A 679 4.48 16.75 -23.76
C LEU A 679 4.75 16.21 -22.35
N LEU A 680 5.19 14.96 -22.24
CA LEU A 680 5.54 14.33 -20.96
C LEU A 680 6.96 13.77 -21.02
N TYR A 681 7.68 13.88 -19.91
CA TYR A 681 8.91 13.13 -19.73
C TYR A 681 8.61 11.63 -19.67
N ARG A 682 9.44 10.80 -20.29
CA ARG A 682 9.15 9.37 -20.50
C ARG A 682 8.87 8.60 -19.19
N GLU A 683 9.58 8.94 -18.13
CA GLU A 683 9.49 8.26 -16.83
C GLU A 683 8.65 9.06 -15.82
N SER A 684 7.73 9.90 -16.31
CA SER A 684 6.80 10.63 -15.44
C SER A 684 5.80 9.69 -14.79
N VAL A 685 5.45 9.94 -13.52
CA VAL A 685 4.33 9.25 -12.87
C VAL A 685 3.05 9.46 -13.69
N PRO A 686 2.34 8.40 -14.11
CA PRO A 686 1.08 8.52 -14.84
C PRO A 686 -0.07 9.00 -13.93
N MET A 687 -0.93 9.88 -14.44
CA MET A 687 -1.99 10.54 -13.66
C MET A 687 -3.36 9.84 -13.77
N HIS A 688 -3.40 8.50 -13.84
CA HIS A 688 -4.66 7.78 -14.10
C HIS A 688 -5.69 7.95 -12.97
N THR A 689 -5.27 7.78 -11.72
CA THR A 689 -6.13 7.90 -10.53
C THR A 689 -6.65 9.33 -10.37
N PHE A 690 -5.75 10.31 -10.43
CA PHE A 690 -6.14 11.73 -10.40
C PHE A 690 -7.06 12.12 -11.57
N ALA A 691 -6.79 11.67 -12.79
CA ALA A 691 -7.63 11.96 -13.94
C ALA A 691 -9.02 11.32 -13.84
N LYS A 692 -9.13 10.12 -13.25
CA LYS A 692 -10.42 9.49 -12.95
C LYS A 692 -11.23 10.34 -11.98
N TYR A 693 -10.61 10.86 -10.92
CA TYR A 693 -11.26 11.78 -9.98
C TYR A 693 -11.71 13.09 -10.65
N LEU A 694 -10.85 13.70 -11.47
CA LEU A 694 -11.22 14.90 -12.24
C LEU A 694 -12.37 14.61 -13.22
N PHE A 695 -12.33 13.46 -13.90
CA PHE A 695 -13.37 13.02 -14.82
C PHE A 695 -14.71 12.90 -14.10
N THR A 696 -14.79 12.16 -12.99
CA THR A 696 -16.04 11.97 -12.24
C THR A 696 -16.57 13.27 -11.64
N SER A 697 -15.68 14.16 -11.18
CA SER A 697 -16.06 15.45 -10.58
C SER A 697 -16.58 16.45 -11.62
N LEU A 698 -15.96 16.49 -12.80
CA LEU A 698 -16.33 17.43 -13.87
C LEU A 698 -17.43 16.91 -14.79
N LEU A 699 -17.67 15.59 -14.89
CA LEU A 699 -18.63 15.00 -15.82
C LEU A 699 -20.05 15.61 -15.74
N PRO A 700 -20.64 15.87 -14.55
CA PRO A 700 -21.97 16.50 -14.45
C PRO A 700 -22.00 17.95 -14.94
N HIS A 701 -20.84 18.62 -14.99
CA HIS A 701 -20.73 20.06 -15.18
C HIS A 701 -20.16 20.44 -16.55
N ASP A 702 -19.14 19.74 -17.05
CA ASP A 702 -18.46 19.98 -18.32
C ASP A 702 -17.96 18.66 -18.90
N THR A 703 -18.84 18.03 -19.68
CA THR A 703 -18.57 16.71 -20.27
C THR A 703 -17.38 16.74 -21.22
N GLU A 704 -17.26 17.76 -22.06
CA GLU A 704 -16.20 17.87 -23.07
C GLU A 704 -14.82 18.02 -22.42
N LEU A 705 -14.71 18.87 -21.38
CA LEU A 705 -13.47 19.02 -20.63
C LEU A 705 -13.09 17.73 -19.88
N ALA A 706 -14.07 17.06 -19.27
CA ALA A 706 -13.85 15.79 -18.57
C ALA A 706 -13.24 14.74 -19.50
N TYR A 707 -13.83 14.52 -20.69
CA TYR A 707 -13.29 13.57 -21.67
C TYR A 707 -11.90 13.97 -22.17
N LYS A 708 -11.63 15.26 -22.42
CA LYS A 708 -10.29 15.73 -22.80
C LYS A 708 -9.22 15.38 -21.77
N ILE A 709 -9.51 15.54 -20.48
CA ILE A 709 -8.60 15.17 -19.38
C ILE A 709 -8.36 13.67 -19.37
N ALA A 710 -9.44 12.88 -19.36
CA ALA A 710 -9.35 11.44 -19.22
C ALA A 710 -8.61 10.81 -20.42
N LEU A 711 -8.94 11.22 -21.65
CA LEU A 711 -8.25 10.77 -22.87
C LEU A 711 -6.77 11.15 -22.86
N ARG A 712 -6.42 12.34 -22.35
CA ARG A 712 -5.03 12.80 -22.24
C ARG A 712 -4.23 11.98 -21.22
N ALA A 713 -4.88 11.59 -20.12
CA ALA A 713 -4.29 10.80 -19.05
C ALA A 713 -4.11 9.32 -19.40
N MET A 714 -4.78 8.82 -20.45
CA MET A 714 -4.64 7.42 -20.89
C MET A 714 -3.22 7.07 -21.35
N ARG A 715 -2.40 8.06 -21.73
CA ARG A 715 -1.04 7.83 -22.22
C ARG A 715 -0.14 7.22 -21.15
N LEU A 716 0.69 6.26 -21.54
CA LEU A 716 1.70 5.62 -20.69
C LEU A 716 3.06 5.63 -21.40
N PRO A 717 3.74 6.79 -21.47
CA PRO A 717 4.92 7.00 -22.33
C PRO A 717 6.09 6.03 -22.08
N VAL A 718 6.17 5.44 -20.89
CA VAL A 718 7.22 4.46 -20.55
C VAL A 718 7.16 3.20 -21.44
N LEU A 719 5.95 2.78 -21.85
CA LEU A 719 5.70 1.60 -22.69
C LEU A 719 5.66 1.91 -24.19
N GLU A 720 5.70 3.19 -24.58
CA GLU A 720 5.72 3.57 -25.98
C GLU A 720 7.09 3.21 -26.61
N SER A 721 7.07 2.32 -27.60
CA SER A 721 8.27 1.95 -28.37
C SER A 721 8.74 3.17 -29.16
N MET A 722 10.04 3.50 -29.07
CA MET A 722 10.61 4.54 -29.92
C MET A 722 10.44 4.08 -31.37
N ALA A 723 9.61 4.80 -32.13
CA ALA A 723 9.51 4.57 -33.56
C ALA A 723 10.92 4.65 -34.16
N PRO A 724 11.37 3.64 -34.94
CA PRO A 724 12.60 3.78 -35.68
C PRO A 724 12.40 4.96 -36.64
N SER A 725 13.24 5.97 -36.52
CA SER A 725 13.35 7.05 -37.50
C SER A 725 13.34 6.47 -38.91
N GLY A 726 12.43 6.95 -39.76
CA GLY A 726 12.11 6.34 -41.04
C GLY A 726 13.32 6.22 -41.96
N ASP A 727 13.77 4.98 -42.17
CA ASP A 727 14.53 4.58 -43.35
C ASP A 727 14.01 3.21 -43.80
N LEU A 728 13.15 3.24 -44.82
CA LEU A 728 12.32 2.12 -45.32
C LEU A 728 13.06 1.17 -46.28
N SER A 729 14.38 1.01 -46.14
CA SER A 729 15.17 0.23 -47.12
C SER A 729 16.00 -0.89 -46.48
N ARG A 730 15.36 -1.86 -45.82
CA ARG A 730 15.90 -3.24 -45.64
C ARG A 730 14.81 -4.21 -45.15
N PRO A 731 14.64 -5.40 -45.76
CA PRO A 731 13.61 -6.35 -45.37
C PRO A 731 13.91 -7.02 -44.01
N HIS A 732 12.87 -7.13 -43.19
CA HIS A 732 12.89 -7.63 -41.82
C HIS A 732 13.10 -9.15 -41.75
N HIS A 733 14.31 -9.58 -41.38
CA HIS A 733 14.55 -10.86 -40.71
C HIS A 733 15.72 -10.71 -39.74
N ILE A 734 15.43 -10.26 -38.51
CA ILE A 734 16.15 -10.60 -37.28
C ILE A 734 15.17 -10.29 -36.14
N VAL A 735 14.87 -11.32 -35.35
CA VAL A 735 14.23 -11.19 -34.04
C VAL A 735 15.13 -10.27 -33.20
N SER A 736 14.70 -9.02 -33.01
CA SER A 736 15.41 -8.06 -32.18
C SER A 736 15.19 -8.44 -30.72
N MET A 737 16.03 -9.35 -30.22
CA MET A 737 16.28 -9.48 -28.80
C MET A 737 17.04 -8.22 -28.35
N VAL A 738 16.30 -7.18 -27.92
CA VAL A 738 16.83 -6.17 -26.99
C VAL A 738 16.17 -6.39 -25.63
N PRO A 739 16.67 -7.31 -24.80
CA PRO A 739 16.34 -7.30 -23.40
C PRO A 739 17.29 -6.32 -22.71
N ASN A 740 16.87 -5.07 -22.45
CA ASN A 740 17.25 -4.29 -21.26
C ASN A 740 16.93 -2.78 -21.40
N ARG A 741 16.47 -2.20 -20.28
CA ARG A 741 16.15 -0.80 -19.96
C ARG A 741 14.69 -0.36 -20.11
N TYR A 742 13.75 -1.15 -19.56
CA TYR A 742 12.60 -0.50 -18.93
C TYR A 742 13.03 -0.06 -17.52
N PRO A 743 12.71 1.17 -17.08
CA PRO A 743 12.91 1.55 -15.69
C PRO A 743 12.15 0.56 -14.78
N ARG A 744 12.74 0.17 -13.64
CA ARG A 744 12.14 -0.81 -12.72
C ARG A 744 10.96 -0.17 -11.97
N TRP A 745 9.81 -0.15 -12.61
CA TRP A 745 8.55 0.30 -12.02
C TRP A 745 7.85 -0.90 -11.37
N PHE A 746 8.06 -1.07 -10.07
CA PHE A 746 7.47 -2.19 -9.32
C PHE A 746 5.95 -2.07 -9.22
N THR A 747 5.43 -0.84 -9.26
CA THR A 747 3.99 -0.53 -9.23
C THR A 747 3.32 -0.55 -10.60
N LEU A 748 4.01 -0.98 -11.68
CA LEU A 748 3.46 -0.96 -13.04
C LEU A 748 2.12 -1.70 -13.17
N SER A 749 1.99 -2.87 -12.54
CA SER A 749 0.72 -3.64 -12.53
C SER A 749 -0.43 -2.84 -11.90
N HIS A 750 -0.18 -2.12 -10.81
CA HIS A 750 -1.17 -1.25 -10.19
C HIS A 750 -1.53 -0.08 -11.12
N ILE A 751 -0.54 0.56 -11.75
CA ILE A 751 -0.74 1.65 -12.71
C ILE A 751 -1.57 1.20 -13.91
N GLU A 752 -1.28 0.04 -14.51
CA GLU A 752 -2.07 -0.55 -15.61
C GLU A 752 -3.51 -0.85 -15.19
N SER A 753 -3.72 -1.29 -13.94
CA SER A 753 -5.06 -1.46 -13.37
C SER A 753 -5.81 -0.12 -13.27
N GLN A 754 -5.15 0.96 -12.80
CA GLN A 754 -5.76 2.28 -12.73
C GLN A 754 -6.07 2.85 -14.13
N GLN A 755 -5.19 2.61 -15.11
CA GLN A 755 -5.43 2.96 -16.52
C GLN A 755 -6.68 2.25 -17.06
N CYS A 756 -6.83 0.95 -16.74
CA CYS A 756 -8.00 0.15 -17.11
C CYS A 756 -9.27 0.68 -16.42
N GLU A 757 -9.21 1.07 -15.15
CA GLU A 757 -10.36 1.63 -14.43
C GLU A 757 -10.81 2.98 -15.01
N LEU A 758 -9.87 3.85 -15.36
CA LEU A 758 -10.17 5.12 -16.04
C LEU A 758 -10.90 4.87 -17.37
N ALA A 759 -10.41 3.92 -18.18
CA ALA A 759 -11.04 3.53 -19.44
C ALA A 759 -12.47 2.97 -19.23
N SER A 760 -12.67 2.10 -18.25
CA SER A 760 -13.99 1.54 -17.92
C SER A 760 -14.98 2.63 -17.48
N THR A 761 -14.49 3.61 -16.70
CA THR A 761 -15.28 4.78 -16.27
C THR A 761 -15.71 5.63 -17.46
N MET A 762 -14.82 5.88 -18.43
CA MET A 762 -15.13 6.61 -19.66
C MET A 762 -16.14 5.87 -20.55
N LEU A 763 -16.01 4.55 -20.70
CA LEU A 763 -16.94 3.71 -21.48
C LEU A 763 -18.35 3.75 -20.87
N THR A 764 -18.44 3.65 -19.54
CA THR A 764 -19.71 3.71 -18.81
C THR A 764 -20.40 5.06 -19.03
N ALA A 765 -19.65 6.16 -18.91
CA ALA A 765 -20.17 7.51 -19.11
C ALA A 765 -20.52 7.83 -20.57
N ALA A 766 -19.92 7.15 -21.54
CA ALA A 766 -20.15 7.37 -22.97
C ALA A 766 -21.36 6.59 -23.50
N LYS A 767 -22.05 5.82 -22.66
CA LYS A 767 -23.25 5.07 -23.02
C LYS A 767 -24.29 5.99 -23.69
N GLY A 768 -24.74 5.60 -24.88
CA GLY A 768 -25.66 6.41 -25.70
C GLY A 768 -25.02 7.51 -26.56
N ASP A 769 -23.70 7.73 -26.50
CA ASP A 769 -22.97 8.70 -27.34
C ASP A 769 -21.93 7.99 -28.22
N GLY A 770 -22.34 7.64 -29.44
CA GLY A 770 -21.49 6.89 -30.38
C GLY A 770 -20.16 7.57 -30.73
N ARG A 771 -20.11 8.90 -30.81
CA ARG A 771 -18.86 9.62 -31.15
C ARG A 771 -17.85 9.56 -30.01
N LYS A 772 -18.32 9.71 -28.77
CA LYS A 772 -17.46 9.56 -27.60
C LYS A 772 -16.98 8.12 -27.44
N LEU A 773 -17.85 7.15 -27.69
CA LEU A 773 -17.48 5.72 -27.67
C LEU A 773 -16.37 5.40 -28.68
N GLU A 774 -16.46 5.91 -29.90
CA GLU A 774 -15.43 5.75 -30.93
C GLU A 774 -14.09 6.37 -30.49
N THR A 775 -14.13 7.60 -29.96
CA THR A 775 -12.92 8.30 -29.46
C THR A 775 -12.27 7.55 -28.29
N VAL A 776 -13.07 7.02 -27.37
CA VAL A 776 -12.58 6.23 -26.23
C VAL A 776 -12.01 4.91 -26.70
N LEU A 777 -12.64 4.23 -27.66
CA LEU A 777 -12.14 3.00 -28.28
C LEU A 777 -10.78 3.21 -28.92
N GLU A 778 -10.61 4.25 -29.75
CA GLU A 778 -9.32 4.58 -30.38
C GLU A 778 -8.23 4.83 -29.32
N SER A 779 -8.57 5.53 -28.25
CA SER A 779 -7.64 5.79 -27.14
C SER A 779 -7.24 4.51 -26.39
N ILE A 780 -8.19 3.60 -26.13
CA ILE A 780 -7.90 2.30 -25.50
C ILE A 780 -6.97 1.47 -26.41
N GLN A 781 -7.29 1.38 -27.70
CA GLN A 781 -6.52 0.61 -28.67
C GLN A 781 -5.08 1.11 -28.80
N LYS A 782 -4.88 2.43 -28.66
CA LYS A 782 -3.57 3.07 -28.76
C LYS A 782 -2.73 2.93 -27.48
N ASN A 783 -3.32 3.14 -26.30
CA ASN A 783 -2.57 3.37 -25.06
C ASN A 783 -2.55 2.17 -24.09
N ILE A 784 -3.49 1.22 -24.18
CA ILE A 784 -3.50 0.03 -23.34
C ILE A 784 -2.80 -1.11 -24.09
N HIS A 785 -1.74 -1.66 -23.50
CA HIS A 785 -0.93 -2.70 -24.14
C HIS A 785 -1.14 -4.11 -23.54
N SER A 786 -1.84 -4.21 -22.42
CA SER A 786 -2.10 -5.48 -21.76
C SER A 786 -3.35 -6.16 -22.30
N SER A 787 -3.19 -7.35 -22.90
CA SER A 787 -4.31 -8.14 -23.45
C SER A 787 -5.35 -8.53 -22.40
N SER A 788 -4.95 -8.73 -21.13
CA SER A 788 -5.89 -9.03 -20.04
C SER A 788 -6.74 -7.82 -19.66
N HIS A 789 -6.16 -6.62 -19.64
CA HIS A 789 -6.90 -5.38 -19.37
C HIS A 789 -7.85 -5.01 -20.51
N ILE A 790 -7.42 -5.16 -21.77
CA ILE A 790 -8.32 -4.96 -22.93
C ILE A 790 -9.47 -5.96 -22.89
N PHE A 791 -9.21 -7.22 -22.54
CA PHE A 791 -10.26 -8.22 -22.41
C PHE A 791 -11.24 -7.89 -21.28
N LYS A 792 -10.74 -7.42 -20.13
CA LYS A 792 -11.59 -6.94 -19.03
C LYS A 792 -12.48 -5.78 -19.48
N LEU A 793 -11.94 -4.80 -20.22
CA LEU A 793 -12.70 -3.68 -20.77
C LEU A 793 -13.77 -4.13 -21.77
N ALA A 794 -13.46 -5.10 -22.63
CA ALA A 794 -14.44 -5.71 -23.52
C ALA A 794 -15.60 -6.34 -22.73
N GLN A 795 -15.28 -7.09 -21.67
CA GLN A 795 -16.28 -7.68 -20.77
C GLN A 795 -17.12 -6.64 -20.02
N ASP A 796 -16.50 -5.56 -19.54
CA ASP A 796 -17.22 -4.49 -18.85
C ASP A 796 -18.15 -3.73 -19.81
N ALA A 797 -17.69 -3.40 -21.02
CA ALA A 797 -18.50 -2.80 -22.07
C ALA A 797 -19.71 -3.69 -22.44
N PHE A 798 -19.49 -4.99 -22.60
CA PHE A 798 -20.56 -5.96 -22.85
C PHE A 798 -21.61 -5.95 -21.74
N LYS A 799 -21.17 -6.05 -20.47
CA LYS A 799 -22.08 -6.04 -19.32
C LYS A 799 -22.92 -4.77 -19.26
N ILE A 800 -22.31 -3.61 -19.50
CA ILE A 800 -23.00 -2.30 -19.51
C ILE A 800 -24.03 -2.23 -20.65
N ALA A 801 -23.72 -2.85 -21.79
CA ALA A 801 -24.59 -2.89 -22.96
C ALA A 801 -25.80 -3.82 -22.76
N THR A 802 -25.66 -4.90 -21.99
CA THR A 802 -26.71 -5.93 -21.79
C THR A 802 -27.45 -5.83 -20.44
N LEU A 803 -27.43 -4.67 -19.77
CA LEU A 803 -28.12 -4.49 -18.48
C LEU A 803 -29.63 -4.76 -18.61
N MET A 804 -30.18 -5.53 -17.66
CA MET A 804 -31.49 -6.20 -17.75
C MET A 804 -32.72 -5.27 -17.90
N ASP A 805 -32.58 -3.98 -17.57
CA ASP A 805 -33.69 -3.03 -17.55
C ASP A 805 -33.85 -2.21 -18.86
N SER A 806 -32.99 -2.43 -19.87
CA SER A 806 -33.00 -1.68 -21.14
C SER A 806 -32.70 -2.54 -22.36
N LEU A 807 -33.17 -2.13 -23.54
CA LEU A 807 -32.75 -2.73 -24.83
C LEU A 807 -31.21 -2.68 -24.95
N PRO A 808 -30.57 -3.70 -25.54
CA PRO A 808 -29.12 -3.73 -25.66
C PRO A 808 -28.58 -2.54 -26.45
N ASP A 809 -27.56 -1.87 -25.92
CA ASP A 809 -26.88 -0.79 -26.64
C ASP A 809 -25.97 -1.39 -27.72
N ILE A 810 -26.47 -1.45 -28.96
CA ILE A 810 -25.76 -2.01 -30.11
C ILE A 810 -24.42 -1.28 -30.36
N THR A 811 -24.33 0.01 -30.08
CA THR A 811 -23.08 0.76 -30.29
C THR A 811 -22.00 0.31 -29.31
N LEU A 812 -22.37 0.12 -28.05
CA LEU A 812 -21.46 -0.37 -27.01
C LEU A 812 -21.10 -1.86 -27.21
N LEU A 813 -22.05 -2.68 -27.70
CA LEU A 813 -21.76 -4.06 -28.10
C LEU A 813 -20.73 -4.12 -29.25
N LYS A 814 -20.80 -3.20 -30.21
CA LYS A 814 -19.77 -3.09 -31.28
C LYS A 814 -18.41 -2.71 -30.71
N VAL A 815 -18.34 -1.76 -29.77
CA VAL A 815 -17.09 -1.41 -29.06
C VAL A 815 -16.52 -2.63 -28.32
N SER A 816 -17.37 -3.35 -27.59
CA SER A 816 -17.00 -4.60 -26.92
C SER A 816 -16.42 -5.63 -27.88
N LEU A 817 -17.09 -5.82 -29.04
CA LEU A 817 -16.63 -6.74 -30.07
C LEU A 817 -15.26 -6.32 -30.62
N GLU A 818 -15.06 -5.04 -30.96
CA GLU A 818 -13.79 -4.52 -31.49
C GLU A 818 -12.63 -4.70 -30.51
N LEU A 819 -12.84 -4.42 -29.22
CA LEU A 819 -11.85 -4.70 -28.17
C LEU A 819 -11.54 -6.20 -28.08
N GLY A 820 -12.57 -7.05 -28.12
CA GLY A 820 -12.41 -8.50 -28.14
C GLY A 820 -11.62 -9.01 -29.35
N LEU A 821 -11.85 -8.43 -30.54
CA LEU A 821 -11.11 -8.73 -31.76
C LEU A 821 -9.63 -8.33 -31.64
N GLN A 822 -9.33 -7.17 -31.04
CA GLN A 822 -7.95 -6.77 -30.75
C GLN A 822 -7.24 -7.79 -29.84
N VAL A 823 -7.90 -8.26 -28.78
CA VAL A 823 -7.35 -9.31 -27.89
C VAL A 823 -7.06 -10.60 -28.67
N MET A 824 -7.93 -10.99 -29.60
CA MET A 824 -7.69 -12.19 -30.42
C MET A 824 -6.44 -12.05 -31.29
N ARG A 825 -6.24 -10.87 -31.91
CA ARG A 825 -5.05 -10.56 -32.71
C ARG A 825 -3.78 -10.58 -31.86
N MET A 826 -3.81 -9.96 -30.67
CA MET A 826 -2.68 -9.92 -29.75
C MET A 826 -2.29 -11.30 -29.20
N THR A 827 -3.27 -12.16 -28.98
CA THR A 827 -3.05 -13.46 -28.34
C THR A 827 -2.85 -14.62 -29.31
N LEU A 828 -2.89 -14.39 -30.64
CA LEU A 828 -2.82 -15.45 -31.65
C LEU A 828 -1.46 -16.18 -31.64
N SER A 829 -0.37 -15.46 -31.43
CA SER A 829 1.00 -16.01 -31.41
C SER A 829 1.53 -16.30 -30.01
N THR A 830 0.86 -15.82 -28.97
CA THR A 830 1.30 -15.97 -27.57
C THR A 830 0.56 -17.10 -26.87
N LEU A 831 1.28 -17.93 -26.12
CA LEU A 831 0.68 -18.97 -25.27
C LEU A 831 -0.14 -18.34 -24.15
N ASN A 832 -1.46 -18.27 -24.30
CA ASN A 832 -2.39 -17.81 -23.27
C ASN A 832 -3.33 -18.95 -22.86
N TRP A 833 -3.24 -19.39 -21.61
CA TRP A 833 -4.03 -20.52 -21.09
C TRP A 833 -5.55 -20.24 -21.09
N ARG A 834 -5.97 -18.96 -21.04
CA ARG A 834 -7.38 -18.54 -21.11
C ARG A 834 -7.89 -18.34 -22.54
N ARG A 835 -7.07 -18.50 -23.57
CA ARG A 835 -7.44 -18.16 -24.96
C ARG A 835 -8.74 -18.83 -25.43
N ARG A 836 -8.95 -20.11 -25.12
CA ARG A 836 -10.19 -20.81 -25.51
C ARG A 836 -11.44 -20.19 -24.87
N GLU A 837 -11.36 -19.71 -23.63
CA GLU A 837 -12.47 -19.02 -22.97
C GLU A 837 -12.73 -17.66 -23.61
N MET A 838 -11.67 -16.93 -23.95
CA MET A 838 -11.78 -15.65 -24.66
C MET A 838 -12.43 -15.82 -26.04
N VAL A 839 -12.09 -16.88 -26.79
CA VAL A 839 -12.72 -17.21 -28.08
C VAL A 839 -14.22 -17.48 -27.90
N ARG A 840 -14.61 -18.31 -26.92
CA ARG A 840 -16.03 -18.59 -26.63
C ARG A 840 -16.80 -17.34 -26.25
N TRP A 841 -16.19 -16.49 -25.42
CA TRP A 841 -16.77 -15.21 -25.03
C TRP A 841 -16.94 -14.28 -26.24
N LEU A 842 -15.95 -14.19 -27.12
CA LEU A 842 -16.02 -13.36 -28.33
C LEU A 842 -17.17 -13.79 -29.25
N VAL A 843 -17.35 -15.11 -29.46
CA VAL A 843 -18.46 -15.63 -30.25
C VAL A 843 -19.80 -15.27 -29.61
N THR A 844 -19.89 -15.35 -28.28
CA THR A 844 -21.09 -14.91 -27.54
C THR A 844 -21.36 -13.42 -27.77
N CYS A 845 -20.34 -12.57 -27.68
CA CYS A 845 -20.45 -11.15 -27.97
C CYS A 845 -20.92 -10.88 -29.41
N ALA A 846 -20.35 -11.58 -30.40
CA ALA A 846 -20.72 -11.44 -31.80
C ALA A 846 -22.18 -11.88 -32.05
N THR A 847 -22.66 -12.93 -31.35
CA THR A 847 -24.07 -13.35 -31.39
C THR A 847 -25.00 -12.25 -30.88
N GLU A 848 -24.65 -11.51 -29.82
CA GLU A 848 -25.50 -10.40 -29.35
C GLU A 848 -25.43 -9.16 -30.27
N VAL A 849 -24.34 -8.97 -31.02
CA VAL A 849 -24.22 -7.89 -32.02
C VAL A 849 -25.07 -8.18 -33.27
N GLY A 850 -25.08 -9.43 -33.74
CA GLY A 850 -25.93 -9.88 -34.83
C GLY A 850 -25.24 -10.73 -35.90
N VAL A 851 -26.02 -11.16 -36.90
CA VAL A 851 -25.62 -12.08 -37.98
C VAL A 851 -24.38 -11.62 -38.75
N TYR A 852 -24.32 -10.32 -39.10
CA TYR A 852 -23.19 -9.76 -39.84
C TYR A 852 -21.87 -9.83 -39.08
N ALA A 853 -21.90 -9.71 -37.75
CA ALA A 853 -20.70 -9.83 -36.93
C ALA A 853 -20.17 -11.27 -36.93
N LEU A 854 -21.07 -12.26 -36.82
CA LEU A 854 -20.70 -13.68 -36.92
C LEU A 854 -20.10 -14.02 -38.29
N ASP A 855 -20.71 -13.53 -39.37
CA ASP A 855 -20.18 -13.74 -40.72
C ASP A 855 -18.80 -13.08 -40.90
N SER A 856 -18.64 -11.85 -40.42
CA SER A 856 -17.37 -11.10 -40.50
C SER A 856 -16.21 -11.80 -39.76
N ILE A 857 -16.43 -12.31 -38.54
CA ILE A 857 -15.40 -13.04 -37.80
C ILE A 857 -15.06 -14.38 -38.45
N MET A 858 -16.03 -15.04 -39.11
CA MET A 858 -15.79 -16.27 -39.85
C MET A 858 -14.99 -16.01 -41.14
N GLN A 859 -15.27 -14.91 -41.86
CA GLN A 859 -14.49 -14.54 -43.04
C GLN A 859 -13.05 -14.12 -42.69
N SER A 860 -12.86 -13.45 -41.55
CA SER A 860 -11.56 -12.92 -41.10
C SER A 860 -10.77 -13.87 -40.19
N TRP A 861 -11.18 -15.14 -40.10
CA TRP A 861 -10.71 -16.12 -39.12
C TRP A 861 -9.18 -16.27 -39.07
N PHE A 862 -8.50 -16.17 -40.20
CA PHE A 862 -7.06 -16.38 -40.33
C PHE A 862 -6.21 -15.36 -39.56
N THR A 863 -6.79 -14.21 -39.19
CA THR A 863 -6.14 -13.18 -38.36
C THR A 863 -6.53 -13.25 -36.88
N LEU A 864 -7.54 -14.06 -36.53
CA LEU A 864 -8.18 -14.04 -35.22
C LEU A 864 -8.03 -15.36 -34.46
N PHE A 865 -8.12 -16.49 -35.16
CA PHE A 865 -8.24 -17.82 -34.58
C PHE A 865 -7.22 -18.79 -35.16
N THR A 866 -6.81 -19.77 -34.36
CA THR A 866 -6.15 -20.96 -34.91
C THR A 866 -7.16 -21.80 -35.70
N PRO A 867 -6.73 -22.62 -36.68
CA PRO A 867 -7.64 -23.48 -37.45
C PRO A 867 -8.53 -24.35 -36.57
N THR A 868 -8.00 -24.85 -35.45
CA THR A 868 -8.73 -25.68 -34.49
C THR A 868 -9.76 -24.88 -33.70
N GLU A 869 -9.45 -23.66 -33.26
CA GLU A 869 -10.40 -22.76 -32.59
C GLU A 869 -11.55 -22.37 -33.53
N ALA A 870 -11.23 -22.02 -34.77
CA ALA A 870 -12.21 -21.61 -35.78
C ALA A 870 -13.21 -22.73 -36.10
N THR A 871 -12.73 -23.98 -36.25
CA THR A 871 -13.59 -25.12 -36.55
C THR A 871 -14.33 -25.65 -35.34
N SER A 872 -13.63 -25.94 -34.25
CA SER A 872 -14.23 -26.65 -33.11
C SER A 872 -15.08 -25.75 -32.21
N ILE A 873 -14.75 -24.45 -32.12
CA ILE A 873 -15.46 -23.49 -31.26
C ILE A 873 -16.34 -22.58 -32.11
N VAL A 874 -15.78 -21.82 -33.06
CA VAL A 874 -16.54 -20.75 -33.75
C VAL A 874 -17.62 -21.36 -34.63
N ALA A 875 -17.26 -22.18 -35.62
CA ALA A 875 -18.20 -22.77 -36.56
C ALA A 875 -19.26 -23.66 -35.87
N THR A 876 -18.85 -24.51 -34.93
CA THR A 876 -19.77 -25.33 -34.12
C THR A 876 -20.79 -24.49 -33.35
N THR A 877 -20.35 -23.37 -32.74
CA THR A 877 -21.26 -22.51 -31.98
C THR A 877 -22.23 -21.77 -32.90
N VAL A 878 -21.76 -21.25 -34.03
CA VAL A 878 -22.60 -20.56 -35.02
C VAL A 878 -23.69 -21.49 -35.57
N MET A 879 -23.35 -22.77 -35.82
CA MET A 879 -24.30 -23.77 -36.33
C MET A 879 -25.21 -24.40 -35.27
N SER A 880 -25.10 -23.99 -33.99
CA SER A 880 -25.89 -24.56 -32.90
C SER A 880 -27.34 -24.06 -32.87
N ASN A 881 -28.26 -24.92 -32.41
CA ASN A 881 -29.67 -24.54 -32.23
C ASN A 881 -29.85 -23.37 -31.25
N THR A 882 -28.96 -23.23 -30.27
CA THR A 882 -28.95 -22.10 -29.33
C THR A 882 -28.74 -20.76 -30.01
N THR A 883 -27.86 -20.69 -31.02
CA THR A 883 -27.58 -19.46 -31.77
C THR A 883 -28.77 -19.07 -32.65
N ILE A 884 -29.41 -20.07 -33.28
CA ILE A 884 -30.61 -19.87 -34.11
C ILE A 884 -31.74 -19.25 -33.30
N VAL A 885 -32.02 -19.80 -32.11
CA VAL A 885 -33.08 -19.31 -31.23
C VAL A 885 -32.78 -17.90 -30.71
N ARG A 886 -31.52 -17.63 -30.32
CA ARG A 886 -31.13 -16.31 -29.80
C ARG A 886 -31.20 -15.19 -30.83
N LEU A 887 -30.82 -15.47 -32.07
CA LEU A 887 -30.80 -14.46 -33.15
C LEU A 887 -32.13 -14.34 -33.90
N HIS A 888 -33.12 -15.19 -33.60
CA HIS A 888 -34.39 -15.27 -34.33
C HIS A 888 -34.20 -15.35 -35.86
N LEU A 889 -33.25 -16.20 -36.30
CA LEU A 889 -32.86 -16.30 -37.71
C LEU A 889 -34.02 -16.82 -38.57
N ASP A 890 -34.19 -16.22 -39.75
CA ASP A 890 -34.99 -16.80 -40.81
C ASP A 890 -34.23 -17.94 -41.52
N CYS A 891 -34.95 -18.73 -42.30
CA CYS A 891 -34.38 -19.88 -43.03
C CYS A 891 -33.24 -19.47 -43.98
N HIS A 892 -33.32 -18.26 -44.56
CA HIS A 892 -32.32 -17.77 -45.50
C HIS A 892 -31.02 -17.36 -44.80
N GLN A 893 -31.11 -16.60 -43.71
CA GLN A 893 -29.97 -16.20 -42.87
C GLN A 893 -29.30 -17.42 -42.23
N GLN A 894 -30.09 -18.41 -41.82
CA GLN A 894 -29.55 -19.68 -41.30
C GLN A 894 -28.71 -20.40 -42.35
N GLU A 895 -29.20 -20.51 -43.60
CA GLU A 895 -28.46 -21.19 -44.67
C GLU A 895 -27.18 -20.42 -45.07
N ASN A 896 -27.25 -19.09 -45.11
CA ASN A 896 -26.08 -18.25 -45.39
C ASN A 896 -24.98 -18.42 -44.33
N LEU A 897 -25.34 -18.38 -43.03
CA LEU A 897 -24.37 -18.63 -41.94
C LEU A 897 -23.82 -20.05 -41.97
N ALA A 898 -24.67 -21.04 -42.26
CA ALA A 898 -24.23 -22.43 -42.40
C ALA A 898 -23.25 -22.59 -43.58
N SER A 899 -23.49 -21.91 -44.70
CA SER A 899 -22.57 -21.88 -45.84
C SER A 899 -21.22 -21.27 -45.45
N SER A 900 -21.20 -20.11 -44.79
CA SER A 900 -19.96 -19.48 -44.31
C SER A 900 -19.19 -20.38 -43.32
N ALA A 901 -19.90 -21.05 -42.40
CA ALA A 901 -19.30 -21.98 -41.44
C ALA A 901 -18.69 -23.22 -42.13
N ARG A 902 -19.35 -23.75 -43.17
CA ARG A 902 -18.81 -24.86 -43.99
C ARG A 902 -17.57 -24.41 -44.77
N THR A 903 -17.61 -23.25 -45.43
CA THR A 903 -16.44 -22.70 -46.14
C THR A 903 -15.26 -22.49 -45.20
N LEU A 904 -15.50 -21.92 -44.01
CA LEU A 904 -14.49 -21.78 -42.96
C LEU A 904 -13.89 -23.14 -42.59
N ALA A 905 -14.73 -24.16 -42.35
CA ALA A 905 -14.29 -25.48 -41.94
C ALA A 905 -13.43 -26.19 -43.00
N LEU A 906 -13.77 -26.02 -44.29
CA LEU A 906 -12.97 -26.52 -45.40
C LEU A 906 -11.60 -25.83 -45.45
N GLN A 907 -11.57 -24.50 -45.35
CA GLN A 907 -10.30 -23.74 -45.36
C GLN A 907 -9.39 -24.09 -44.17
N CYS A 908 -9.95 -24.28 -42.98
CA CYS A 908 -9.18 -24.70 -41.81
C CYS A 908 -8.63 -26.12 -41.98
N THR A 909 -9.42 -27.05 -42.53
CA THR A 909 -8.98 -28.42 -42.81
C THR A 909 -7.89 -28.47 -43.87
N MET A 910 -7.89 -27.57 -44.84
CA MET A 910 -6.79 -27.45 -45.80
C MET A 910 -5.47 -27.00 -45.14
N LYS A 911 -5.53 -26.14 -44.12
CA LYS A 911 -4.32 -25.64 -43.43
C LYS A 911 -3.80 -26.60 -42.37
N ASP A 912 -4.69 -27.20 -41.58
CA ASP A 912 -4.34 -28.18 -40.53
C ASP A 912 -5.29 -29.38 -40.59
N PRO A 913 -5.09 -30.29 -41.56
CA PRO A 913 -5.97 -31.44 -41.75
C PRO A 913 -6.02 -32.34 -40.50
N GLN A 914 -4.89 -32.48 -39.82
CA GLN A 914 -4.71 -33.38 -38.68
C GLN A 914 -5.69 -33.10 -37.54
N ASN A 915 -5.89 -31.82 -37.21
CA ASN A 915 -6.71 -31.43 -36.06
C ASN A 915 -8.13 -30.96 -36.45
N CYS A 916 -8.36 -30.54 -37.70
CA CYS A 916 -9.64 -29.95 -38.13
C CYS A 916 -10.58 -30.93 -38.87
N ALA A 917 -10.05 -32.02 -39.42
CA ALA A 917 -10.78 -32.93 -40.29
C ALA A 917 -12.12 -33.42 -39.72
N LEU A 918 -12.12 -33.94 -38.49
CA LEU A 918 -13.33 -34.50 -37.88
C LEU A 918 -14.42 -33.43 -37.67
N SER A 919 -14.02 -32.23 -37.22
CA SER A 919 -14.92 -31.10 -37.05
C SER A 919 -15.49 -30.66 -38.39
N ALA A 920 -14.69 -30.54 -39.44
CA ALA A 920 -15.18 -30.14 -40.76
C ALA A 920 -16.13 -31.16 -41.38
N LEU A 921 -15.84 -32.46 -41.25
CA LEU A 921 -16.73 -33.53 -41.71
C LEU A 921 -18.07 -33.53 -40.96
N THR A 922 -18.06 -33.17 -39.68
CA THR A 922 -19.29 -33.06 -38.88
C THR A 922 -20.11 -31.83 -39.28
N LEU A 923 -19.46 -30.68 -39.48
CA LEU A 923 -20.13 -29.43 -39.87
C LEU A 923 -20.72 -29.50 -41.29
N CYS A 924 -20.09 -30.27 -42.19
CA CYS A 924 -20.53 -30.41 -43.57
C CYS A 924 -21.55 -31.54 -43.79
N GLU A 925 -21.91 -32.33 -42.77
CA GLU A 925 -22.72 -33.56 -42.92
C GLU A 925 -24.05 -33.36 -43.66
N LYS A 926 -24.67 -32.18 -43.52
CA LYS A 926 -25.96 -31.86 -44.15
C LYS A 926 -25.85 -31.39 -45.62
N ASP A 927 -24.65 -31.04 -46.08
CA ASP A 927 -24.40 -30.58 -47.44
C ASP A 927 -23.47 -31.54 -48.18
N HIS A 928 -24.02 -32.26 -49.16
CA HIS A 928 -23.30 -33.30 -49.88
C HIS A 928 -22.03 -32.76 -50.56
N ILE A 929 -22.06 -31.56 -51.13
CA ILE A 929 -20.91 -31.02 -51.89
C ILE A 929 -19.77 -30.67 -50.93
N ALA A 930 -20.08 -29.95 -49.84
CA ALA A 930 -19.07 -29.63 -48.83
C ALA A 930 -18.53 -30.88 -48.13
N PHE A 931 -19.38 -31.89 -47.87
CA PHE A 931 -18.94 -33.13 -47.25
C PHE A 931 -17.98 -33.92 -48.15
N GLU A 932 -18.26 -34.06 -49.44
CA GLU A 932 -17.33 -34.69 -50.38
C GLU A 932 -16.00 -33.94 -50.45
N THR A 933 -16.06 -32.61 -50.49
CA THR A 933 -14.86 -31.76 -50.55
C THR A 933 -14.01 -31.94 -49.29
N ALA A 934 -14.63 -31.91 -48.11
CA ALA A 934 -13.96 -32.17 -46.84
C ALA A 934 -13.32 -33.57 -46.80
N TYR A 935 -14.05 -34.59 -47.25
CA TYR A 935 -13.55 -35.96 -47.31
C TYR A 935 -12.35 -36.09 -48.26
N GLN A 936 -12.38 -35.42 -49.41
CA GLN A 936 -11.27 -35.42 -50.36
C GLN A 936 -10.02 -34.74 -49.79
N ILE A 937 -10.16 -33.58 -49.12
CA ILE A 937 -9.04 -32.91 -48.44
C ILE A 937 -8.41 -33.85 -47.40
N VAL A 938 -9.23 -34.58 -46.65
CA VAL A 938 -8.75 -35.56 -45.66
C VAL A 938 -7.99 -36.70 -46.34
N LEU A 939 -8.48 -37.23 -47.46
CA LEU A 939 -7.79 -38.26 -48.24
C LEU A 939 -6.44 -37.79 -48.77
N ASP A 940 -6.39 -36.59 -49.34
CA ASP A 940 -5.15 -36.02 -49.88
C ASP A 940 -4.13 -35.80 -48.74
N ALA A 941 -4.58 -35.27 -47.60
CA ALA A 941 -3.76 -35.09 -46.41
C ALA A 941 -3.30 -36.42 -45.78
N ALA A 942 -4.15 -37.44 -45.85
CA ALA A 942 -3.84 -38.80 -45.39
C ALA A 942 -2.68 -39.41 -46.17
N VAL A 943 -2.49 -39.05 -47.45
CA VAL A 943 -1.34 -39.51 -48.25
C VAL A 943 -0.06 -38.76 -47.88
N THR A 944 -0.16 -37.47 -47.50
CA THR A 944 1.01 -36.61 -47.22
C THR A 944 1.58 -36.70 -45.80
N GLY A 945 0.98 -37.51 -44.91
CA GLY A 945 1.56 -37.81 -43.59
C GLY A 945 0.68 -37.55 -42.36
N MET A 946 -0.65 -37.54 -42.48
CA MET A 946 -1.56 -37.49 -41.31
C MET A 946 -1.27 -38.68 -40.35
N SER A 947 -1.40 -38.46 -39.04
CA SER A 947 -1.13 -39.53 -38.07
C SER A 947 -2.16 -40.65 -38.19
N TYR A 948 -1.70 -41.90 -38.04
CA TYR A 948 -2.57 -43.06 -38.08
C TYR A 948 -3.68 -42.99 -37.01
N THR A 949 -3.43 -42.40 -35.83
CA THR A 949 -4.42 -42.26 -34.76
C THR A 949 -5.60 -41.38 -35.16
N GLN A 950 -5.35 -40.25 -35.84
CA GLN A 950 -6.42 -39.38 -36.33
C GLN A 950 -7.15 -40.03 -37.50
N LEU A 951 -6.42 -40.68 -38.42
CA LEU A 951 -7.05 -41.38 -39.55
C LEU A 951 -8.01 -42.50 -39.10
N PHE A 952 -7.63 -43.29 -38.09
CA PHE A 952 -8.54 -44.31 -37.53
C PHE A 952 -9.76 -43.70 -36.85
N THR A 953 -9.59 -42.56 -36.16
CA THR A 953 -10.71 -41.85 -35.54
C THR A 953 -11.71 -41.35 -36.59
N ILE A 954 -11.20 -40.76 -37.68
CA ILE A 954 -12.03 -40.29 -38.79
C ILE A 954 -12.68 -41.47 -39.55
N ALA A 955 -11.95 -42.56 -39.74
CA ALA A 955 -12.47 -43.77 -40.38
C ALA A 955 -13.63 -44.38 -39.58
N ARG A 956 -13.51 -44.47 -38.25
CA ARG A 956 -14.62 -44.91 -37.38
C ARG A 956 -15.82 -43.97 -37.45
N TYR A 957 -15.58 -42.66 -37.48
CA TYR A 957 -16.64 -41.69 -37.68
C TYR A 957 -17.40 -41.96 -39.00
N MET A 958 -16.67 -42.21 -40.10
CA MET A 958 -17.28 -42.54 -41.41
C MET A 958 -18.12 -43.81 -41.38
N GLU A 959 -17.66 -44.86 -40.69
CA GLU A 959 -18.41 -46.10 -40.54
C GLU A 959 -19.69 -45.88 -39.74
N HIS A 960 -19.62 -45.19 -38.60
CA HIS A 960 -20.78 -44.87 -37.77
C HIS A 960 -21.84 -44.03 -38.50
N ARG A 961 -21.43 -43.20 -39.46
CA ARG A 961 -22.35 -42.41 -40.30
C ARG A 961 -22.90 -43.18 -41.51
N GLY A 962 -22.54 -44.45 -41.68
CA GLY A 962 -23.08 -45.31 -42.74
C GLY A 962 -22.28 -45.31 -44.04
N TYR A 963 -21.01 -44.88 -44.03
CA TYR A 963 -20.12 -44.85 -45.20
C TYR A 963 -18.95 -45.85 -45.09
N PRO A 964 -19.21 -47.18 -45.06
CA PRO A 964 -18.20 -48.19 -44.75
C PRO A 964 -17.08 -48.26 -45.80
N MET A 965 -17.38 -48.05 -47.09
CA MET A 965 -16.34 -48.00 -48.13
C MET A 965 -15.40 -46.79 -48.01
N ARG A 966 -15.88 -45.67 -47.48
CA ARG A 966 -15.06 -44.46 -47.25
C ARG A 966 -14.19 -44.62 -46.00
N ALA A 967 -14.77 -45.22 -44.96
CA ALA A 967 -14.04 -45.64 -43.77
C ALA A 967 -12.89 -46.59 -44.11
N TYR A 968 -13.15 -47.59 -44.96
CA TYR A 968 -12.14 -48.55 -45.41
C TYR A 968 -10.95 -47.90 -46.11
N LYS A 969 -11.17 -46.95 -47.02
CA LYS A 969 -10.09 -46.21 -47.69
C LYS A 969 -9.18 -45.47 -46.69
N LEU A 970 -9.77 -44.76 -45.73
CA LEU A 970 -9.03 -44.05 -44.68
C LEU A 970 -8.29 -45.01 -43.74
N ALA A 971 -8.93 -46.11 -43.33
CA ALA A 971 -8.32 -47.14 -42.50
C ALA A 971 -7.11 -47.78 -43.22
N THR A 972 -7.21 -48.03 -44.52
CA THR A 972 -6.12 -48.57 -45.34
C THR A 972 -4.91 -47.62 -45.38
N LEU A 973 -5.15 -46.30 -45.51
CA LEU A 973 -4.08 -45.30 -45.44
C LEU A 973 -3.48 -45.20 -44.01
N ALA A 974 -4.32 -45.27 -42.97
CA ALA A 974 -3.86 -45.31 -41.58
C ALA A 974 -2.94 -46.51 -41.32
N MET A 975 -3.31 -47.69 -41.84
CA MET A 975 -2.52 -48.92 -41.77
C MET A 975 -1.16 -48.77 -42.48
N ALA A 976 -1.09 -48.03 -43.58
CA ALA A 976 0.18 -47.77 -44.27
C ALA A 976 1.14 -46.89 -43.45
N HIS A 977 0.61 -46.03 -42.57
CA HIS A 977 1.38 -45.14 -41.69
C HIS A 977 1.70 -45.76 -40.32
N LEU A 978 1.08 -46.88 -39.98
CA LEU A 978 1.28 -47.59 -38.72
C LEU A 978 2.52 -48.49 -38.79
N ASN A 979 3.29 -48.54 -37.70
CA ASN A 979 4.38 -49.50 -37.52
C ASN A 979 4.40 -50.02 -36.07
N LEU A 980 3.84 -51.21 -35.86
CA LEU A 980 3.86 -51.95 -34.61
C LEU A 980 5.07 -52.89 -34.59
N SER A 981 6.00 -52.62 -33.68
CA SER A 981 7.21 -53.42 -33.49
C SER A 981 6.95 -54.72 -32.72
N TYR A 982 7.94 -55.61 -32.69
CA TYR A 982 7.81 -56.99 -32.17
C TYR A 982 7.36 -57.09 -30.70
N ASN A 983 7.59 -56.07 -29.86
CA ASN A 983 7.36 -56.09 -28.40
C ASN A 983 6.22 -55.15 -27.94
N GLN A 984 5.30 -54.78 -28.83
CA GLN A 984 4.20 -53.85 -28.56
C GLN A 984 2.84 -54.57 -28.55
N ASP A 985 2.66 -55.56 -27.68
CA ASP A 985 1.44 -56.37 -27.57
C ASP A 985 0.28 -55.69 -26.81
N THR A 986 0.54 -54.52 -26.21
CA THR A 986 -0.45 -53.69 -25.49
C THR A 986 -0.69 -52.32 -26.14
N HIS A 987 -0.20 -52.12 -27.37
CA HIS A 987 -0.30 -50.83 -28.04
C HIS A 987 -1.76 -50.45 -28.37
N PRO A 988 -2.20 -49.20 -28.12
CA PRO A 988 -3.59 -48.79 -28.31
C PRO A 988 -4.11 -48.99 -29.74
N ALA A 989 -3.24 -48.83 -30.75
CA ALA A 989 -3.57 -49.04 -32.16
C ALA A 989 -3.96 -50.49 -32.51
N ILE A 990 -3.70 -51.49 -31.67
CA ILE A 990 -4.07 -52.88 -31.93
C ILE A 990 -5.58 -53.01 -32.15
N ASN A 991 -6.38 -52.33 -31.33
CA ASN A 991 -7.84 -52.33 -31.47
C ASN A 991 -8.27 -51.68 -32.80
N ASP A 992 -7.54 -50.67 -33.27
CA ASP A 992 -7.81 -50.01 -34.55
C ASP A 992 -7.48 -50.91 -35.74
N VAL A 993 -6.37 -51.66 -35.67
CA VAL A 993 -5.99 -52.66 -36.68
C VAL A 993 -7.02 -53.79 -36.74
N LEU A 994 -7.41 -54.34 -35.58
CA LEU A 994 -8.40 -55.41 -35.50
C LEU A 994 -9.75 -54.95 -36.07
N TRP A 995 -10.16 -53.74 -35.74
CA TRP A 995 -11.35 -53.11 -36.29
C TRP A 995 -11.25 -52.92 -37.82
N ALA A 996 -10.13 -52.41 -38.33
CA ALA A 996 -9.93 -52.22 -39.78
C ALA A 996 -9.98 -53.54 -40.56
N CYS A 997 -9.41 -54.62 -40.00
CA CYS A 997 -9.52 -55.96 -40.56
C CYS A 997 -10.97 -56.48 -40.55
N ALA A 998 -11.72 -56.24 -39.46
CA ALA A 998 -13.13 -56.62 -39.37
C ALA A 998 -14.00 -55.85 -40.37
N LEU A 999 -13.79 -54.53 -40.52
CA LEU A 999 -14.44 -53.70 -41.53
C LEU A 999 -14.14 -54.23 -42.95
N SER A 1000 -12.87 -54.51 -43.25
CA SER A 1000 -12.46 -55.06 -44.55
C SER A 1000 -13.13 -56.41 -44.85
N HIS A 1001 -13.25 -57.27 -43.82
CA HIS A 1001 -13.94 -58.55 -43.92
C HIS A 1001 -15.45 -58.37 -44.18
N SER A 1002 -16.10 -57.37 -43.56
CA SER A 1002 -17.52 -57.07 -43.76
C SER A 1002 -17.85 -56.52 -45.16
N LEU A 1003 -16.90 -55.82 -45.80
CA LEU A 1003 -17.07 -55.25 -47.14
C LEU A 1003 -16.89 -56.27 -48.26
N GLY A 1004 -16.14 -57.35 -48.00
CA GLY A 1004 -16.01 -58.50 -48.89
C GLY A 1004 -14.57 -58.97 -49.09
N LYS A 1005 -14.43 -60.11 -49.79
CA LYS A 1005 -13.16 -60.81 -49.98
C LYS A 1005 -12.10 -59.96 -50.70
N ASN A 1006 -12.50 -59.10 -51.64
CA ASN A 1006 -11.57 -58.28 -52.43
C ASN A 1006 -10.87 -57.23 -51.54
N GLU A 1007 -11.63 -56.56 -50.67
CA GLU A 1007 -11.11 -55.52 -49.78
C GLU A 1007 -10.21 -56.09 -48.67
N LEU A 1008 -10.58 -57.27 -48.16
CA LEU A 1008 -9.72 -58.03 -47.25
C LEU A 1008 -8.39 -58.45 -47.91
N THR A 1009 -8.44 -58.84 -49.19
CA THR A 1009 -7.24 -59.21 -49.97
C THR A 1009 -6.28 -58.04 -50.14
N ALA A 1010 -6.78 -56.82 -50.28
CA ALA A 1010 -5.96 -55.62 -50.43
C ALA A 1010 -5.34 -55.12 -49.11
N VAL A 1011 -6.00 -55.31 -47.96
CA VAL A 1011 -5.49 -54.85 -46.65
C VAL A 1011 -4.45 -55.79 -46.04
N ILE A 1012 -4.51 -57.10 -46.32
CA ILE A 1012 -3.59 -58.08 -45.72
C ILE A 1012 -2.10 -57.77 -45.96
N PRO A 1013 -1.64 -57.40 -47.17
CA PRO A 1013 -0.25 -56.98 -47.39
C PRO A 1013 0.17 -55.79 -46.52
N LEU A 1014 -0.75 -54.85 -46.25
CA LEU A 1014 -0.49 -53.69 -45.41
C LEU A 1014 -0.41 -54.08 -43.92
N VAL A 1015 -1.26 -54.99 -43.46
CA VAL A 1015 -1.19 -55.57 -42.09
C VAL A 1015 0.17 -56.24 -41.87
N VAL A 1016 0.60 -57.08 -42.82
CA VAL A 1016 1.90 -57.78 -42.75
C VAL A 1016 3.07 -56.80 -42.70
N LYS A 1017 2.98 -55.68 -43.42
CA LYS A 1017 4.01 -54.64 -43.42
C LYS A 1017 4.03 -53.81 -42.13
N SER A 1018 2.85 -53.46 -41.62
CA SER A 1018 2.66 -52.53 -40.49
C SER A 1018 2.74 -53.21 -39.12
N VAL A 1019 2.44 -54.52 -39.02
CA VAL A 1019 2.42 -55.24 -37.75
C VAL A 1019 3.50 -56.31 -37.74
N LYS A 1020 4.45 -56.18 -36.82
CA LYS A 1020 5.54 -57.15 -36.61
C LYS A 1020 5.35 -57.99 -35.34
N CYS A 1021 4.40 -57.60 -34.49
CA CYS A 1021 4.09 -58.32 -33.26
C CYS A 1021 3.36 -59.64 -33.57
N ALA A 1022 4.00 -60.75 -33.22
CA ALA A 1022 3.54 -62.10 -33.60
C ALA A 1022 2.17 -62.48 -33.00
N THR A 1023 1.92 -62.09 -31.74
CA THR A 1023 0.65 -62.37 -31.05
C THR A 1023 -0.52 -61.60 -31.67
N VAL A 1024 -0.29 -60.35 -32.07
CA VAL A 1024 -1.29 -59.52 -32.75
C VAL A 1024 -1.62 -60.06 -34.14
N LEU A 1025 -0.60 -60.43 -34.93
CA LEU A 1025 -0.80 -61.07 -36.24
C LEU A 1025 -1.58 -62.40 -36.13
N SER A 1026 -1.28 -63.20 -35.10
CA SER A 1026 -1.99 -64.46 -34.81
C SER A 1026 -3.47 -64.24 -34.45
N ASP A 1027 -3.77 -63.21 -33.65
CA ASP A 1027 -5.16 -62.84 -33.33
C ASP A 1027 -5.90 -62.34 -34.59
N ILE A 1028 -5.28 -61.47 -35.39
CA ILE A 1028 -5.85 -61.00 -36.67
C ILE A 1028 -6.14 -62.20 -37.59
N LEU A 1029 -5.19 -63.13 -37.73
CA LEU A 1029 -5.34 -64.33 -38.54
C LEU A 1029 -6.52 -65.18 -38.07
N ARG A 1030 -6.62 -65.47 -36.77
CA ARG A 1030 -7.74 -66.22 -36.19
C ARG A 1030 -9.08 -65.52 -36.44
N ARG A 1031 -9.17 -64.20 -36.27
CA ARG A 1031 -10.40 -63.45 -36.53
C ARG A 1031 -10.78 -63.41 -38.01
N CYS A 1032 -9.81 -63.36 -38.92
CA CYS A 1032 -10.08 -63.41 -40.37
C CYS A 1032 -10.51 -64.80 -40.85
N THR A 1033 -10.26 -65.86 -40.07
CA THR A 1033 -10.74 -67.23 -40.37
C THR A 1033 -12.17 -67.46 -39.88
N LEU A 1034 -12.64 -66.71 -38.89
CA LEU A 1034 -13.98 -66.79 -38.33
C LEU A 1034 -14.94 -65.89 -39.12
N THR A 1035 -16.09 -66.43 -39.55
CA THR A 1035 -17.14 -65.61 -40.16
C THR A 1035 -17.73 -64.67 -39.08
N THR A 1036 -17.83 -63.38 -39.38
CA THR A 1036 -18.25 -62.35 -38.40
C THR A 1036 -19.70 -62.60 -37.94
N PRO A 1037 -19.99 -62.70 -36.63
CA PRO A 1037 -21.36 -62.68 -36.13
C PRO A 1037 -21.84 -61.23 -36.06
N GLY A 1038 -22.78 -60.81 -36.93
CA GLY A 1038 -23.41 -59.49 -36.77
C GLY A 1038 -24.01 -58.78 -38.00
N MET A 1039 -24.09 -59.38 -39.20
CA MET A 1039 -24.83 -58.75 -40.31
C MET A 1039 -26.34 -58.99 -40.19
N VAL A 1040 -27.08 -57.99 -39.72
CA VAL A 1040 -28.49 -57.78 -40.13
C VAL A 1040 -28.43 -56.97 -41.44
N ALA A 1041 -28.48 -57.66 -42.57
CA ALA A 1041 -28.76 -57.05 -43.87
C ALA A 1041 -30.14 -57.53 -44.34
N LEU A 1042 -31.09 -56.61 -44.45
CA LEU A 1042 -32.34 -56.86 -45.15
C LEU A 1042 -32.02 -57.20 -46.62
N HIS A 1043 -32.58 -58.32 -47.08
CA HIS A 1043 -32.69 -58.78 -48.47
C HIS A 1043 -31.40 -59.22 -49.21
N SER A 1044 -31.11 -60.53 -49.23
CA SER A 1044 -31.39 -61.42 -50.38
C SER A 1044 -30.74 -62.81 -50.18
N ARG A 1045 -31.28 -63.82 -50.88
CA ARG A 1045 -31.25 -65.26 -50.54
C ARG A 1045 -29.91 -66.00 -50.77
N ARG A 1046 -29.67 -66.96 -49.86
CA ARG A 1046 -28.90 -68.22 -49.98
C ARG A 1046 -27.45 -68.13 -50.48
N ASN A 1047 -26.50 -68.09 -49.54
CA ASN A 1047 -25.35 -68.99 -49.59
C ASN A 1047 -24.77 -69.27 -48.19
N SER A 1048 -24.63 -70.55 -47.87
CA SER A 1048 -24.13 -71.09 -46.60
C SER A 1048 -22.66 -70.72 -46.38
N GLY A 1049 -22.30 -70.38 -45.13
CA GLY A 1049 -20.97 -69.95 -44.71
C GLY A 1049 -19.87 -70.95 -45.10
N LYS A 1050 -19.01 -70.55 -46.04
CA LYS A 1050 -17.75 -71.24 -46.32
C LYS A 1050 -16.63 -70.50 -45.60
N LEU A 1051 -16.03 -71.17 -44.61
CA LEU A 1051 -14.80 -70.75 -43.94
C LEU A 1051 -13.75 -70.43 -45.03
N MET A 1052 -13.06 -69.29 -44.91
CA MET A 1052 -11.97 -68.96 -45.83
C MET A 1052 -10.83 -69.97 -45.64
N SER A 1053 -10.46 -70.68 -46.71
CA SER A 1053 -9.35 -71.64 -46.68
C SER A 1053 -8.02 -70.91 -46.47
N LEU A 1054 -7.28 -71.26 -45.40
CA LEU A 1054 -5.97 -70.68 -45.08
C LEU A 1054 -4.91 -70.93 -46.15
N ASP A 1055 -5.14 -71.91 -47.03
CA ASP A 1055 -4.21 -72.30 -48.10
C ASP A 1055 -4.37 -71.47 -49.38
N LYS A 1056 -5.32 -70.53 -49.41
CA LYS A 1056 -5.57 -69.66 -50.56
C LYS A 1056 -5.25 -68.20 -50.22
N ALA A 1057 -4.76 -67.45 -51.21
CA ALA A 1057 -4.61 -66.01 -51.08
C ALA A 1057 -5.96 -65.37 -50.73
N PRO A 1058 -6.01 -64.42 -49.78
CA PRO A 1058 -4.88 -63.70 -49.14
C PRO A 1058 -4.39 -64.27 -47.80
N LEU A 1059 -5.11 -65.20 -47.16
CA LEU A 1059 -4.81 -65.65 -45.79
C LEU A 1059 -3.50 -66.42 -45.66
N ARG A 1060 -3.06 -67.09 -46.74
CA ARG A 1060 -1.76 -67.77 -46.78
C ARG A 1060 -0.59 -66.82 -46.50
N GLN A 1061 -0.64 -65.61 -47.08
CA GLN A 1061 0.39 -64.59 -46.86
C GLN A 1061 0.44 -64.10 -45.41
N LEU A 1062 -0.73 -63.93 -44.79
CA LEU A 1062 -0.83 -63.54 -43.38
C LEU A 1062 -0.32 -64.67 -42.44
N LEU A 1063 -0.64 -65.93 -42.75
CA LEU A 1063 -0.16 -67.10 -42.02
C LEU A 1063 1.36 -67.22 -42.07
N ASP A 1064 1.95 -67.14 -43.26
CA ASP A 1064 3.40 -67.21 -43.46
C ASP A 1064 4.12 -66.04 -42.75
N ALA A 1065 3.56 -64.82 -42.82
CA ALA A 1065 4.07 -63.66 -42.10
C ALA A 1065 3.97 -63.81 -40.57
N THR A 1066 2.89 -64.39 -40.06
CA THR A 1066 2.68 -64.63 -38.62
C THR A 1066 3.70 -65.66 -38.11
N ILE A 1067 3.93 -66.74 -38.86
CA ILE A 1067 4.98 -67.73 -38.59
C ILE A 1067 6.36 -67.05 -38.54
N GLY A 1068 6.69 -66.26 -39.55
CA GLY A 1068 7.94 -65.50 -39.59
C GLY A 1068 8.10 -64.49 -38.44
N ALA A 1069 7.02 -63.83 -38.03
CA ALA A 1069 7.03 -62.92 -36.88
C ALA A 1069 7.29 -63.65 -35.56
N TYR A 1070 6.71 -64.84 -35.35
CA TYR A 1070 7.02 -65.67 -34.18
C TYR A 1070 8.50 -66.08 -34.15
N ILE A 1071 9.07 -66.49 -35.29
CA ILE A 1071 10.49 -66.83 -35.42
C ILE A 1071 11.37 -65.63 -35.02
N ASN A 1072 11.16 -64.48 -35.65
CA ASN A 1072 11.94 -63.26 -35.40
C ASN A 1072 11.82 -62.77 -33.95
N THR A 1073 10.61 -62.75 -33.39
CA THR A 1073 10.36 -62.34 -32.00
C THR A 1073 11.02 -63.29 -31.02
N THR A 1074 11.03 -64.59 -31.32
CA THR A 1074 11.70 -65.61 -30.48
C THR A 1074 13.20 -65.36 -30.43
N HIS A 1075 13.85 -65.15 -31.58
CA HIS A 1075 15.28 -64.83 -31.64
C HIS A 1075 15.60 -63.53 -30.89
N SER A 1076 14.78 -62.49 -31.05
CA SER A 1076 14.93 -61.20 -30.35
C SER A 1076 14.75 -61.31 -28.83
N ARG A 1077 13.71 -62.02 -28.34
CA ARG A 1077 13.54 -62.25 -26.90
C ARG A 1077 14.70 -63.09 -26.32
N LEU A 1078 15.19 -64.08 -27.09
CA LEU A 1078 16.28 -64.96 -26.66
C LEU A 1078 17.64 -64.29 -26.55
N THR A 1079 17.92 -63.15 -27.20
CA THR A 1079 19.22 -62.47 -27.02
C THR A 1079 19.40 -61.98 -25.58
N HIS A 1080 18.39 -61.30 -25.01
CA HIS A 1080 18.48 -60.67 -23.68
C HIS A 1080 17.63 -61.33 -22.56
N ILE A 1081 17.01 -62.50 -22.81
CA ILE A 1081 16.18 -63.19 -21.80
C ILE A 1081 16.95 -63.53 -20.51
N SER A 1082 16.31 -63.26 -19.36
CA SER A 1082 16.79 -63.61 -18.02
C SER A 1082 15.99 -64.79 -17.42
N PRO A 1083 16.52 -65.51 -16.41
CA PRO A 1083 15.87 -66.69 -15.84
C PRO A 1083 14.46 -66.47 -15.29
N ARG A 1084 14.11 -65.24 -14.89
CA ARG A 1084 12.77 -64.89 -14.37
C ARG A 1084 11.68 -64.94 -15.44
N HIS A 1085 12.04 -64.79 -16.72
CA HIS A 1085 11.10 -64.75 -17.84
C HIS A 1085 11.00 -66.08 -18.60
N TYR A 1086 11.61 -67.17 -18.07
CA TYR A 1086 11.61 -68.46 -18.76
C TYR A 1086 10.21 -69.07 -18.88
N SER A 1087 9.37 -68.98 -17.84
CA SER A 1087 7.99 -69.48 -17.88
C SER A 1087 7.16 -68.77 -18.96
N GLU A 1088 7.17 -67.43 -18.97
CA GLU A 1088 6.47 -66.60 -19.95
C GLU A 1088 6.94 -66.87 -21.38
N PHE A 1089 8.25 -67.07 -21.58
CA PHE A 1089 8.80 -67.41 -22.90
C PHE A 1089 8.36 -68.79 -23.40
N ILE A 1090 8.26 -69.77 -22.51
CA ILE A 1090 7.78 -71.10 -22.87
C ILE A 1090 6.29 -71.05 -23.24
N GLU A 1091 5.47 -70.24 -22.54
CA GLU A 1091 4.09 -69.99 -22.94
C GLU A 1091 3.98 -69.27 -24.28
N PHE A 1092 4.85 -68.30 -24.56
CA PHE A 1092 4.95 -67.66 -25.87
C PHE A 1092 5.24 -68.67 -26.98
N LEU A 1093 6.17 -69.61 -26.77
CA LEU A 1093 6.42 -70.71 -27.72
C LEU A 1093 5.24 -71.68 -27.87
N SER A 1094 4.44 -71.90 -26.81
CA SER A 1094 3.20 -72.68 -26.92
C SER A 1094 2.21 -72.00 -27.87
N LYS A 1095 2.04 -70.68 -27.78
CA LYS A 1095 1.21 -69.90 -28.71
C LYS A 1095 1.77 -69.89 -30.13
N ALA A 1096 3.09 -69.86 -30.28
CA ALA A 1096 3.75 -70.03 -31.57
C ALA A 1096 3.41 -71.40 -32.19
N ARG A 1097 3.54 -72.49 -31.42
CA ARG A 1097 3.20 -73.85 -31.86
C ARG A 1097 1.76 -73.95 -32.39
N GLU A 1098 0.80 -73.40 -31.65
CA GLU A 1098 -0.60 -73.37 -32.08
C GLU A 1098 -0.78 -72.69 -33.44
N THR A 1099 -0.03 -71.60 -33.70
CA THR A 1099 -0.11 -70.86 -34.96
C THR A 1099 0.57 -71.62 -36.11
N PHE A 1100 1.71 -72.26 -35.86
CA PHE A 1100 2.37 -73.10 -36.86
C PHE A 1100 1.45 -74.24 -37.31
N LEU A 1101 0.75 -74.90 -36.39
CA LEU A 1101 -0.18 -76.00 -36.69
C LEU A 1101 -1.37 -75.58 -37.59
N MET A 1102 -1.61 -74.28 -37.79
CA MET A 1102 -2.61 -73.79 -38.73
C MET A 1102 -2.17 -73.93 -40.21
N ALA A 1103 -0.89 -74.20 -40.49
CA ALA A 1103 -0.36 -74.50 -41.83
C ALA A 1103 -0.27 -76.02 -42.08
N GLN A 1104 -0.53 -76.48 -43.31
CA GLN A 1104 -0.46 -77.91 -43.68
C GLN A 1104 0.88 -78.58 -43.30
N ASP A 1105 2.02 -77.90 -43.52
CA ASP A 1105 3.37 -78.39 -43.16
C ASP A 1105 3.91 -77.83 -41.83
N GLY A 1106 3.05 -77.18 -41.05
CA GLY A 1106 3.47 -76.40 -39.89
C GLY A 1106 4.11 -77.21 -38.76
N HIS A 1107 3.72 -78.47 -38.59
CA HIS A 1107 4.31 -79.38 -37.61
C HIS A 1107 5.80 -79.67 -37.91
N ILE A 1108 6.15 -79.82 -39.20
CA ILE A 1108 7.54 -80.02 -39.66
C ILE A 1108 8.34 -78.73 -39.46
N GLN A 1109 7.78 -77.59 -39.88
CA GLN A 1109 8.43 -76.27 -39.73
C GLN A 1109 8.70 -75.90 -38.26
N PHE A 1110 7.76 -76.18 -37.35
CA PHE A 1110 7.94 -75.90 -35.92
C PHE A 1110 9.03 -76.79 -35.30
N THR A 1111 9.10 -78.07 -35.69
CA THR A 1111 10.12 -79.01 -35.21
C THR A 1111 11.51 -78.55 -35.63
N GLN A 1112 11.68 -78.20 -36.90
CA GLN A 1112 12.93 -77.63 -37.43
C GLN A 1112 13.30 -76.31 -36.75
N PHE A 1113 12.32 -75.45 -36.44
CA PHE A 1113 12.54 -74.20 -35.73
C PHE A 1113 13.06 -74.44 -34.30
N ILE A 1114 12.44 -75.35 -33.54
CA ILE A 1114 12.88 -75.71 -32.19
C ILE A 1114 14.30 -76.30 -32.19
N ASP A 1115 14.64 -77.15 -33.16
CA ASP A 1115 16.00 -77.70 -33.27
C ASP A 1115 17.04 -76.64 -33.62
N ASN A 1116 16.70 -75.68 -34.48
CA ASN A 1116 17.55 -74.51 -34.75
C ASN A 1116 17.77 -73.64 -33.50
N LEU A 1117 16.74 -73.40 -32.67
CA LEU A 1117 16.89 -72.67 -31.41
C LEU A 1117 17.84 -73.39 -30.44
N LYS A 1118 17.73 -74.72 -30.32
CA LYS A 1118 18.65 -75.54 -29.52
C LYS A 1118 20.10 -75.41 -30.01
N GLN A 1119 20.31 -75.29 -31.33
CA GLN A 1119 21.64 -75.20 -31.92
C GLN A 1119 22.28 -73.80 -31.77
N ILE A 1120 21.51 -72.73 -31.94
CA ILE A 1120 22.01 -71.35 -31.91
C ILE A 1120 22.24 -70.86 -30.47
N TYR A 1121 21.38 -71.24 -29.51
CA TYR A 1121 21.44 -70.73 -28.13
C TYR A 1121 21.88 -71.78 -27.09
N LYS A 1122 22.82 -72.68 -27.47
CA LYS A 1122 23.38 -73.75 -26.61
C LYS A 1122 23.91 -73.25 -25.24
N GLY A 1123 24.31 -71.98 -25.14
CA GLY A 1123 24.77 -71.36 -23.90
C GLY A 1123 23.70 -71.20 -22.80
N LYS A 1124 22.40 -71.21 -23.15
CA LYS A 1124 21.28 -71.02 -22.20
C LYS A 1124 20.71 -72.37 -21.71
N LYS A 1125 21.55 -73.20 -21.07
CA LYS A 1125 21.26 -74.61 -20.70
C LYS A 1125 19.91 -74.83 -19.98
N LYS A 1126 19.60 -74.03 -18.95
CA LYS A 1126 18.37 -74.19 -18.14
C LYS A 1126 17.09 -73.89 -18.95
N LEU A 1127 17.13 -72.91 -19.85
CA LEU A 1127 16.00 -72.60 -20.73
C LEU A 1127 15.80 -73.69 -21.79
N MET A 1128 16.89 -74.17 -22.41
CA MET A 1128 16.81 -75.21 -23.44
C MET A 1128 16.31 -76.55 -22.88
N MET A 1129 16.58 -76.85 -21.59
CA MET A 1129 15.97 -77.99 -20.90
C MET A 1129 14.44 -77.87 -20.84
N LEU A 1130 13.91 -76.71 -20.45
CA LEU A 1130 12.46 -76.45 -20.41
C LEU A 1130 11.82 -76.49 -21.81
N VAL A 1131 12.50 -75.97 -22.84
CA VAL A 1131 12.03 -76.06 -24.23
C VAL A 1131 11.96 -77.53 -24.68
N ARG A 1132 12.95 -78.34 -24.31
CA ARG A 1132 12.99 -79.78 -24.63
C ARG A 1132 11.88 -80.55 -23.91
N GLU A 1133 11.64 -80.25 -22.64
CA GLU A 1133 10.60 -80.91 -21.84
C GLU A 1133 9.19 -80.63 -22.39
N ARG A 1134 8.92 -79.41 -22.89
CA ARG A 1134 7.59 -79.04 -23.36
C ARG A 1134 7.34 -79.28 -24.86
N PHE A 1135 8.37 -79.25 -25.71
CA PHE A 1135 8.21 -79.28 -27.18
C PHE A 1135 9.14 -80.24 -27.93
N GLY A 1136 10.09 -80.88 -27.24
CA GLY A 1136 11.18 -81.65 -27.85
C GLY A 1136 10.99 -83.15 -27.87
#